data_AF-A0A238WHW2-F1
#
_entry.id   AF-A0A238WHW2-F1
#
_cell.length_a   1.000
_cell.length_b   1.000
_cell.length_c   1.000
_cell.angle_alpha   90.00
_cell.angle_beta   90.00
_cell.angle_gamma   90.00
#
_symmetry.space_group_name_H-M   'P 1'
#
loop_
_entity.id
_entity.type
_entity.pdbx_description
1 polymer ?
#
loop_
_entity_poly.entity_id
_entity_poly.type
_entity_poly.pdbx_seq_one_letter_code
_entity_poly.pdbx_strand_id
1 'polypeptide(L)'
;MKIKIFLITVLFLGFSNSILSQNVLSVETKGVTTATEFELAISLENTDGIAAIQFDINYNANEFELLTGHSLTSRGANHSLGLNSISEGVVRVLIYNFTTLNIIGNSGGLMLLKLKSKNNSGDYPFTLSNVDFSSSSAGSISSTIQNGVITVLGPKMEVLESQVYFGSVLLGSNQTRSLPIRNSGNQPLEITGINDVFPFSIQGGFPIDIPAHSTTYLAVSIDTSTKFNGSKELSFVNNDPDLVRGAQKVILNAVVYAVNTIRIGGGSAEINSEIEIPVSVDNMEDFTGFQFDITLPEGIEYVPNSIIETSRFDDHLIGVNLIDGNTLRFIGYSPSNKNFTGNSGELFSFKLKPTVSSGYFGLNVSNAILTNIAQENILSNSYSGSIQINSPNLSITPLNINFGSVPITKTQQTSLRLTNTGNASLLIDEVVYDNSELSLDIQLPLTIPVGSYQDVNLDYTPLEVGDFEEAISFKNNGLTEQNTLSVQASAFSPNYVMVKNQEVYRNETNMCQILLKNKDLARGVQFDVELPIDFTLDIANVSAVGRAEGFDVAASSIGGTSYRVILYTLSSSSISVGGESIIQLPISIAGNVGLGNYKFNFSNVIISDTSNADINSSALEIGELTLVDKVSLGLKMFLQGPFSNPSIPDLMNDDLRLSNLPTTSPYSDAVVVNPNVFNTGGISGLGLVKDDIVDWVWIELRDALNNETVISGKSGLIQRDGDIVAVDGVSVLSYNVNADDYYVAINHRNHLGILSSTSLFLSSTPLSVDFTTDVSLIQGGSNAVLNVSNNLTLIGGDYDSNGQVQNTDISNIVLQLGGSGYSNADLDMNGQIQNTDINNIINANLGRGQQF
;
A
#
# COMPACT_ATOMS: atom_id res chain seq x y z
N MET A 1 38.29 38.17 -72.17
CA MET A 1 38.13 37.18 -73.26
C MET A 1 37.24 37.81 -74.33
N LYS A 2 37.63 37.74 -75.61
CA LYS A 2 37.02 38.46 -76.75
C LYS A 2 35.49 38.30 -76.80
N ILE A 3 34.72 39.40 -76.70
CA ILE A 3 33.28 39.39 -76.96
C ILE A 3 33.00 40.32 -78.15
N LYS A 4 32.41 39.69 -79.17
CA LYS A 4 32.13 40.20 -80.50
C LYS A 4 31.08 41.30 -80.42
N ILE A 5 31.35 42.44 -81.06
CA ILE A 5 30.34 43.43 -81.43
C ILE A 5 29.38 42.74 -82.40
N PHE A 6 28.18 42.40 -81.92
CA PHE A 6 27.10 41.91 -82.77
C PHE A 6 26.39 43.13 -83.35
N LEU A 7 26.73 43.44 -84.60
CA LEU A 7 25.97 44.33 -85.47
C LEU A 7 24.60 43.65 -85.68
N ILE A 8 23.57 44.03 -84.93
CA ILE A 8 22.20 43.61 -85.22
C ILE A 8 21.70 44.50 -86.36
N THR A 9 21.94 44.04 -87.57
CA THR A 9 21.24 44.47 -88.78
C THR A 9 19.78 44.03 -88.63
N VAL A 10 18.89 44.95 -88.24
CA VAL A 10 17.45 44.67 -88.22
C VAL A 10 16.98 44.58 -89.66
N LEU A 11 16.74 43.34 -90.09
CA LEU A 11 16.06 43.00 -91.32
C LEU A 11 14.65 43.61 -91.29
N PHE A 12 14.32 44.41 -92.31
CA PHE A 12 12.96 44.79 -92.64
C PHE A 12 12.19 43.50 -93.01
N LEU A 13 11.44 42.94 -92.07
CA LEU A 13 10.51 41.85 -92.32
C LEU A 13 9.13 42.45 -92.54
N GLY A 14 8.74 42.48 -93.82
CA GLY A 14 7.48 43.00 -94.29
C GLY A 14 6.29 42.15 -93.85
N PHE A 15 5.19 42.82 -93.57
CA PHE A 15 3.86 42.25 -93.72
C PHE A 15 3.30 42.70 -95.07
N SER A 16 3.09 41.73 -95.94
CA SER A 16 2.34 41.83 -97.19
C SER A 16 0.88 41.40 -96.97
N ASN A 17 0.01 42.01 -97.76
CA ASN A 17 -1.43 41.76 -98.01
C ASN A 17 -2.39 42.55 -97.09
N SER A 18 -2.69 43.81 -97.47
CA SER A 18 -3.85 44.26 -98.31
C SER A 18 -5.14 44.36 -97.47
N ILE A 19 -5.69 45.54 -97.16
CA ILE A 19 -6.33 46.53 -98.06
C ILE A 19 -6.00 47.99 -97.60
N LEU A 20 -4.96 48.55 -98.23
CA LEU A 20 -4.62 49.97 -98.54
C LEU A 20 -4.99 51.11 -97.55
N SER A 21 -4.18 51.36 -96.51
CA SER A 21 -4.07 52.73 -95.98
C SER A 21 -3.08 53.51 -96.82
N GLN A 22 -3.55 54.59 -97.43
CA GLN A 22 -2.85 55.31 -98.50
C GLN A 22 -1.59 56.04 -98.00
N ASN A 23 -1.57 56.47 -96.72
CA ASN A 23 -0.45 57.18 -96.10
C ASN A 23 -0.32 56.84 -94.59
N VAL A 24 0.86 56.43 -94.11
CA VAL A 24 1.14 56.01 -92.73
C VAL A 24 2.31 56.79 -92.13
N LEU A 25 2.12 57.41 -90.96
CA LEU A 25 3.21 58.03 -90.18
C LEU A 25 3.62 57.09 -89.04
N SER A 26 4.91 56.75 -88.93
CA SER A 26 5.41 55.80 -87.94
C SER A 26 6.56 56.35 -87.10
N VAL A 27 6.57 56.02 -85.81
CA VAL A 27 7.67 56.31 -84.89
C VAL A 27 8.57 55.08 -84.76
N GLU A 28 9.88 55.26 -84.84
CA GLU A 28 10.86 54.19 -84.62
C GLU A 28 10.74 53.59 -83.20
N THR A 29 10.93 52.27 -83.11
CA THR A 29 11.11 51.56 -81.83
C THR A 29 12.58 51.19 -81.68
N LYS A 30 13.20 51.52 -80.55
CA LYS A 30 14.65 51.40 -80.35
C LYS A 30 15.05 51.27 -78.88
N GLY A 31 16.13 50.52 -78.63
CA GLY A 31 16.79 50.49 -77.32
C GLY A 31 17.89 51.54 -77.20
N VAL A 32 17.95 52.24 -76.07
CA VAL A 32 18.96 53.26 -75.75
C VAL A 32 19.48 53.06 -74.34
N THR A 33 20.76 53.29 -74.08
CA THR A 33 21.28 53.26 -72.70
C THR A 33 20.82 54.49 -71.91
N THR A 34 20.90 54.45 -70.58
CA THR A 34 20.60 55.60 -69.72
C THR A 34 21.53 56.79 -70.00
N ALA A 35 21.07 58.01 -69.69
CA ALA A 35 21.84 59.26 -69.82
C ALA A 35 22.43 59.52 -71.23
N THR A 36 21.88 58.89 -72.27
CA THR A 36 22.48 58.84 -73.61
C THR A 36 21.65 59.63 -74.61
N GLU A 37 22.33 60.42 -75.43
CA GLU A 37 21.71 61.14 -76.54
C GLU A 37 21.49 60.20 -77.73
N PHE A 38 20.32 60.30 -78.38
CA PHE A 38 19.97 59.51 -79.54
C PHE A 38 19.06 60.27 -80.49
N GLU A 39 19.02 59.81 -81.74
CA GLU A 39 18.09 60.28 -82.76
C GLU A 39 16.97 59.25 -82.92
N LEU A 40 15.73 59.74 -82.89
CA LEU A 40 14.50 58.98 -83.10
C LEU A 40 13.95 59.29 -84.49
N ALA A 41 13.89 58.29 -85.36
CA ALA A 41 13.31 58.46 -86.68
C ALA A 41 11.78 58.47 -86.66
N ILE A 42 11.19 59.49 -87.27
CA ILE A 42 9.78 59.48 -87.67
C ILE A 42 9.76 59.21 -89.17
N SER A 43 9.11 58.12 -89.57
CA SER A 43 9.05 57.67 -90.95
C SER A 43 7.67 57.88 -91.53
N LEU A 44 7.61 58.03 -92.84
CA LEU A 44 6.37 58.18 -93.59
C LEU A 44 6.29 57.05 -94.62
N GLU A 45 5.12 56.48 -94.81
CA GLU A 45 4.80 55.67 -95.96
C GLU A 45 3.69 56.40 -96.70
N ASN A 46 3.87 56.81 -97.95
CA ASN A 46 2.85 57.62 -98.63
C ASN A 46 2.73 57.25 -100.11
N THR A 47 1.50 57.06 -100.55
CA THR A 47 1.19 56.89 -101.97
C THR A 47 0.65 58.18 -102.57
N ASP A 48 0.07 59.08 -101.75
CA ASP A 48 -0.32 60.42 -102.17
C ASP A 48 0.85 61.41 -102.08
N GLY A 49 0.87 62.41 -102.96
CA GLY A 49 1.81 63.53 -102.85
C GLY A 49 1.39 64.47 -101.72
N ILE A 50 2.19 64.54 -100.66
CA ILE A 50 1.89 65.33 -99.46
C ILE A 50 2.66 66.66 -99.49
N ALA A 51 1.96 67.78 -99.40
CA ALA A 51 2.55 69.13 -99.44
C ALA A 51 2.85 69.70 -98.04
N ALA A 52 2.03 69.34 -97.05
CA ALA A 52 2.30 69.66 -95.65
C ALA A 52 1.75 68.59 -94.70
N ILE A 53 2.38 68.50 -93.54
CA ILE A 53 2.12 67.53 -92.49
C ILE A 53 2.15 68.27 -91.15
N GLN A 54 1.10 68.09 -90.35
CA GLN A 54 1.09 68.41 -88.93
C GLN A 54 0.94 67.12 -88.12
N PHE A 55 1.65 67.01 -87.01
CA PHE A 55 1.38 65.99 -85.99
C PHE A 55 2.00 66.36 -84.65
N ASP A 56 1.47 65.80 -83.57
CA ASP A 56 2.04 65.90 -82.23
C ASP A 56 2.68 64.58 -81.82
N ILE A 57 3.90 64.65 -81.29
CA ILE A 57 4.61 63.52 -80.68
C ILE A 57 4.47 63.63 -79.15
N ASN A 58 3.88 62.63 -78.53
CA ASN A 58 3.78 62.51 -77.08
C ASN A 58 4.85 61.54 -76.56
N TYR A 59 5.59 61.94 -75.54
CA TYR A 59 6.63 61.15 -74.89
C TYR A 59 6.71 61.47 -73.39
N ASN A 60 7.35 60.59 -72.60
CA ASN A 60 7.50 60.81 -71.16
C ASN A 60 8.68 61.76 -70.86
N ALA A 61 8.38 63.02 -70.54
CA ALA A 61 9.39 64.04 -70.21
C ALA A 61 10.14 63.77 -68.89
N ASN A 62 9.60 62.93 -67.99
CA ASN A 62 10.33 62.50 -66.81
C ASN A 62 11.51 61.59 -67.17
N GLU A 63 11.49 60.99 -68.36
CA GLU A 63 12.43 59.95 -68.78
C GLU A 63 13.25 60.30 -70.01
N PHE A 64 12.79 61.29 -70.78
CA PHE A 64 13.51 61.82 -71.92
C PHE A 64 13.55 63.34 -71.90
N GLU A 65 14.68 63.89 -72.30
CA GLU A 65 14.87 65.32 -72.56
C GLU A 65 14.90 65.54 -74.07
N LEU A 66 14.09 66.48 -74.56
CA LEU A 66 14.14 66.88 -75.97
C LEU A 66 15.31 67.83 -76.20
N LEU A 67 16.18 67.49 -77.15
CA LEU A 67 17.38 68.28 -77.46
C LEU A 67 17.19 69.16 -78.70
N THR A 68 18.00 70.19 -78.87
CA THR A 68 18.02 70.97 -80.11
C THR A 68 18.69 70.21 -81.27
N GLY A 69 18.34 70.57 -82.52
CA GLY A 69 19.01 70.03 -83.71
C GLY A 69 18.27 68.92 -84.45
N HIS A 70 16.94 68.86 -84.31
CA HIS A 70 16.07 68.02 -85.13
C HIS A 70 16.19 68.40 -86.62
N SER A 71 16.03 67.43 -87.51
CA SER A 71 16.21 67.67 -88.95
C SER A 71 15.27 66.82 -89.80
N LEU A 72 14.94 67.32 -90.99
CA LEU A 72 14.35 66.48 -92.04
C LEU A 72 15.43 65.59 -92.65
N THR A 73 15.04 64.41 -93.09
CA THR A 73 15.90 63.58 -93.94
C THR A 73 15.92 64.13 -95.36
N SER A 74 16.70 63.49 -96.25
CA SER A 74 16.66 63.79 -97.69
C SER A 74 15.26 63.74 -98.31
N ARG A 75 14.33 63.00 -97.70
CA ARG A 75 12.95 62.87 -98.17
C ARG A 75 12.09 64.11 -97.91
N GLY A 76 12.39 64.85 -96.84
CA GLY A 76 11.80 66.13 -96.55
C GLY A 76 12.63 67.32 -97.05
N ALA A 77 13.71 67.12 -97.82
CA ALA A 77 14.74 68.15 -98.07
C ALA A 77 14.21 69.46 -98.69
N ASN A 78 13.10 69.40 -99.45
CA ASN A 78 12.47 70.57 -100.05
C ASN A 78 11.43 71.26 -99.15
N HIS A 79 11.23 70.77 -97.92
CA HIS A 79 10.26 71.29 -96.96
C HIS A 79 10.99 71.98 -95.79
N SER A 80 10.28 72.88 -95.13
CA SER A 80 10.69 73.47 -93.85
C SER A 80 10.13 72.65 -92.70
N LEU A 81 10.88 72.56 -91.62
CA LEU A 81 10.51 71.86 -90.38
C LEU A 81 10.37 72.88 -89.25
N GLY A 82 9.17 72.97 -88.69
CA GLY A 82 8.88 73.66 -87.45
C GLY A 82 8.59 72.66 -86.34
N LEU A 83 9.22 72.83 -85.18
CA LEU A 83 8.84 72.13 -83.96
C LEU A 83 8.44 73.15 -82.90
N ASN A 84 7.35 72.88 -82.20
CA ASN A 84 6.90 73.69 -81.08
C ASN A 84 6.46 72.77 -79.93
N SER A 85 7.06 72.95 -78.75
CA SER A 85 6.63 72.24 -77.55
C SER A 85 5.31 72.84 -77.07
N ILE A 86 4.23 72.07 -77.17
CA ILE A 86 2.89 72.54 -76.76
C ILE A 86 2.77 72.47 -75.24
N SER A 87 3.30 71.41 -74.66
CA SER A 87 3.38 71.16 -73.21
C SER A 87 4.53 70.20 -72.93
N GLU A 88 4.84 69.97 -71.65
CA GLU A 88 5.86 69.01 -71.26
C GLU A 88 5.51 67.60 -71.79
N GLY A 89 6.44 66.99 -72.53
CA GLY A 89 6.22 65.69 -73.16
C GLY A 89 5.40 65.69 -74.45
N VAL A 90 4.95 66.86 -74.97
CA VAL A 90 4.18 66.93 -76.22
C VAL A 90 4.78 67.96 -77.18
N VAL A 91 5.24 67.51 -78.35
CA VAL A 91 5.88 68.34 -79.36
C VAL A 91 5.07 68.32 -80.65
N ARG A 92 4.60 69.49 -81.08
CA ARG A 92 4.01 69.68 -82.40
C ARG A 92 5.08 69.79 -83.44
N VAL A 93 4.92 69.02 -84.50
CA VAL A 93 5.74 69.04 -85.70
C VAL A 93 4.90 69.58 -86.85
N LEU A 94 5.45 70.55 -87.57
CA LEU A 94 4.93 71.09 -88.81
C LEU A 94 5.99 70.93 -89.90
N ILE A 95 5.65 70.20 -90.96
CA ILE A 95 6.49 70.04 -92.14
C ILE A 95 5.71 70.60 -93.31
N TYR A 96 6.22 71.64 -93.97
CA TYR A 96 5.48 72.32 -95.02
C TYR A 96 6.40 72.92 -96.07
N ASN A 97 5.84 73.18 -97.25
CA ASN A 97 6.50 73.88 -98.34
C ASN A 97 5.50 74.83 -99.01
N PHE A 98 5.94 76.04 -99.38
CA PHE A 98 5.09 77.04 -100.05
C PHE A 98 5.15 76.94 -101.59
N THR A 99 5.90 75.97 -102.13
CA THR A 99 6.00 75.68 -103.57
C THR A 99 5.14 74.46 -103.95
N THR A 100 5.02 74.15 -105.25
CA THR A 100 4.19 73.03 -105.74
C THR A 100 4.83 71.64 -105.57
N LEU A 101 5.91 71.51 -104.80
CA LEU A 101 6.65 70.26 -104.63
C LEU A 101 6.10 69.46 -103.46
N ASN A 102 5.70 68.22 -103.72
CA ASN A 102 5.19 67.29 -102.73
C ASN A 102 6.29 66.34 -102.22
N ILE A 103 6.12 65.82 -101.00
CA ILE A 103 6.79 64.60 -100.53
C ILE A 103 6.16 63.43 -101.28
N ILE A 104 6.96 62.74 -102.10
CA ILE A 104 6.51 61.65 -102.98
C ILE A 104 7.37 60.40 -102.71
N GLY A 105 6.75 59.22 -102.79
CA GLY A 105 7.44 57.92 -102.77
C GLY A 105 6.95 57.01 -101.65
N ASN A 106 7.10 55.69 -101.84
CA ASN A 106 6.38 54.70 -101.04
C ASN A 106 6.76 54.70 -99.55
N SER A 107 8.02 54.50 -99.14
CA SER A 107 8.42 54.44 -97.71
C SER A 107 9.79 55.06 -97.40
N GLY A 108 10.00 55.54 -96.15
CA GLY A 108 11.30 56.01 -95.66
C GLY A 108 11.25 56.98 -94.46
N GLY A 109 12.40 57.23 -93.83
CA GLY A 109 12.52 58.22 -92.75
C GLY A 109 12.19 59.63 -93.24
N LEU A 110 11.38 60.37 -92.50
CA LEU A 110 10.94 61.73 -92.82
C LEU A 110 11.70 62.77 -91.98
N MET A 111 11.82 62.54 -90.68
CA MET A 111 12.56 63.42 -89.77
C MET A 111 13.28 62.63 -88.68
N LEU A 112 14.27 63.26 -88.07
CA LEU A 112 15.04 62.76 -86.94
C LEU A 112 14.83 63.69 -85.74
N LEU A 113 14.30 63.14 -84.66
CA LEU A 113 14.06 63.85 -83.40
C LEU A 113 15.21 63.51 -82.41
N LYS A 114 16.04 64.49 -82.06
CA LYS A 114 17.09 64.34 -81.03
C LYS A 114 16.51 64.36 -79.61
N LEU A 115 16.79 63.31 -78.84
CA LEU A 115 16.45 63.22 -77.42
C LEU A 115 17.63 62.70 -76.61
N LYS A 116 17.58 62.88 -75.29
CA LYS A 116 18.46 62.24 -74.31
C LYS A 116 17.64 61.43 -73.33
N SER A 117 17.98 60.16 -73.13
CA SER A 117 17.38 59.33 -72.07
C SER A 117 17.89 59.77 -70.68
N LYS A 118 17.06 59.60 -69.65
CA LYS A 118 17.46 59.76 -68.24
C LYS A 118 17.85 58.40 -67.64
N ASN A 119 17.83 58.28 -66.31
CA ASN A 119 18.42 57.13 -65.59
C ASN A 119 17.43 56.01 -65.24
N ASN A 120 16.14 56.15 -65.57
CA ASN A 120 15.16 55.12 -65.27
C ASN A 120 15.02 54.16 -66.47
N SER A 121 15.56 52.95 -66.35
CA SER A 121 15.39 51.94 -67.40
C SER A 121 13.95 51.42 -67.51
N GLY A 122 13.51 51.03 -68.70
CA GLY A 122 12.14 50.59 -68.94
C GLY A 122 11.66 50.88 -70.36
N ASP A 123 10.44 50.46 -70.67
CA ASP A 123 9.81 50.67 -71.97
C ASP A 123 8.89 51.88 -71.92
N TYR A 124 9.13 52.84 -72.81
CA TYR A 124 8.39 54.10 -72.83
C TYR A 124 7.77 54.35 -74.20
N PRO A 125 6.43 54.45 -74.30
CA PRO A 125 5.77 54.68 -75.57
C PRO A 125 5.97 56.11 -76.07
N PHE A 126 6.16 56.25 -77.39
CA PHE A 126 6.12 57.50 -78.13
C PHE A 126 4.92 57.44 -79.07
N THR A 127 3.92 58.28 -78.84
CA THR A 127 2.63 58.21 -79.56
C THR A 127 2.37 59.44 -80.39
N LEU A 128 1.76 59.24 -81.56
CA LEU A 128 1.38 60.30 -82.47
C LEU A 128 -0.07 60.72 -82.23
N SER A 129 -0.37 62.01 -82.35
CA SER A 129 -1.73 62.56 -82.23
C SER A 129 -1.86 63.82 -83.09
N ASN A 130 -3.09 64.33 -83.30
CA ASN A 130 -3.36 65.53 -84.09
C ASN A 130 -2.68 65.52 -85.48
N VAL A 131 -2.79 64.38 -86.18
CA VAL A 131 -2.11 64.15 -87.46
C VAL A 131 -2.99 64.62 -88.62
N ASP A 132 -2.50 65.60 -89.36
CA ASP A 132 -3.17 66.17 -90.53
C ASP A 132 -2.20 66.25 -91.72
N PHE A 133 -2.60 65.69 -92.86
CA PHE A 133 -1.84 65.78 -94.11
C PHE A 133 -2.61 66.63 -95.12
N SER A 134 -1.92 67.46 -95.89
CA SER A 134 -2.53 68.26 -96.95
C SER A 134 -1.90 68.03 -98.32
N SER A 135 -2.73 68.05 -99.37
CA SER A 135 -2.29 68.06 -100.76
C SER A 135 -1.83 69.44 -101.21
N SER A 136 -1.20 69.53 -102.39
CA SER A 136 -0.84 70.80 -103.04
C SER A 136 -2.04 71.66 -103.46
N SER A 137 -3.26 71.11 -103.44
CA SER A 137 -4.52 71.83 -103.66
C SER A 137 -5.23 72.22 -102.35
N ALA A 138 -4.54 72.12 -101.21
CA ALA A 138 -5.06 72.38 -99.86
C ALA A 138 -6.22 71.44 -99.42
N GLY A 139 -6.34 70.26 -100.02
CA GLY A 139 -7.27 69.22 -99.58
C GLY A 139 -6.69 68.36 -98.47
N SER A 140 -7.53 67.92 -97.52
CA SER A 140 -7.14 66.98 -96.46
C SER A 140 -6.86 65.59 -97.05
N ILE A 141 -5.76 64.96 -96.64
CA ILE A 141 -5.37 63.60 -97.00
C ILE A 141 -5.53 62.71 -95.75
N SER A 142 -6.16 61.53 -95.91
CA SER A 142 -6.29 60.57 -94.82
C SER A 142 -4.95 59.92 -94.47
N SER A 143 -4.66 59.80 -93.17
CA SER A 143 -3.45 59.17 -92.64
C SER A 143 -3.75 58.14 -91.56
N THR A 144 -2.93 57.10 -91.50
CA THR A 144 -2.85 56.16 -90.37
C THR A 144 -1.58 56.44 -89.55
N ILE A 145 -1.61 56.20 -88.25
CA ILE A 145 -0.43 56.35 -87.38
C ILE A 145 0.05 55.01 -86.83
N GLN A 146 1.35 54.90 -86.61
CA GLN A 146 1.99 53.80 -85.87
C GLN A 146 2.91 54.37 -84.79
N ASN A 147 2.58 54.06 -83.53
CA ASN A 147 3.37 54.49 -82.37
C ASN A 147 4.63 53.64 -82.21
N GLY A 148 5.63 54.18 -81.53
CA GLY A 148 6.90 53.52 -81.24
C GLY A 148 7.10 53.32 -79.74
N VAL A 149 8.08 52.51 -79.36
CA VAL A 149 8.50 52.34 -77.96
C VAL A 149 10.01 52.53 -77.86
N ILE A 150 10.46 53.31 -76.89
CA ILE A 150 11.87 53.46 -76.56
C ILE A 150 12.18 52.73 -75.27
N THR A 151 13.03 51.71 -75.38
CA THR A 151 13.50 50.91 -74.24
C THR A 151 14.78 51.53 -73.70
N VAL A 152 14.73 52.17 -72.53
CA VAL A 152 15.93 52.63 -71.82
C VAL A 152 16.57 51.44 -71.11
N LEU A 153 17.83 51.14 -71.41
CA LEU A 153 18.60 50.00 -70.92
C LEU A 153 19.47 50.42 -69.74
N GLY A 154 19.34 49.72 -68.62
CA GLY A 154 20.17 49.94 -67.42
C GLY A 154 19.72 49.09 -66.21
N PRO A 155 20.63 48.81 -65.27
CA PRO A 155 20.30 48.16 -64.01
C PRO A 155 19.50 49.10 -63.08
N LYS A 156 18.78 48.53 -62.10
CA LYS A 156 18.14 49.31 -61.02
C LYS A 156 18.29 48.57 -59.69
N MET A 157 19.11 49.10 -58.80
CA MET A 157 19.33 48.54 -57.47
C MET A 157 18.19 48.88 -56.51
N GLU A 158 17.74 47.87 -55.78
CA GLU A 158 16.77 47.99 -54.70
C GLU A 158 17.26 47.16 -53.51
N VAL A 159 17.53 47.83 -52.39
CA VAL A 159 17.85 47.17 -51.12
C VAL A 159 16.54 46.85 -50.44
N LEU A 160 16.22 45.56 -50.28
CA LEU A 160 14.93 45.16 -49.71
C LEU A 160 14.90 45.22 -48.18
N GLU A 161 16.06 45.30 -47.53
CA GLU A 161 16.21 45.42 -46.07
C GLU A 161 17.20 46.52 -45.70
N SER A 162 16.73 47.56 -45.00
CA SER A 162 17.57 48.68 -44.55
C SER A 162 18.43 48.36 -43.32
N GLN A 163 18.24 47.19 -42.70
CA GLN A 163 19.00 46.77 -41.52
C GLN A 163 19.11 45.24 -41.43
N VAL A 164 20.23 44.76 -40.88
CA VAL A 164 20.46 43.36 -40.55
C VAL A 164 20.82 43.26 -39.07
N TYR A 165 20.03 42.49 -38.31
CA TYR A 165 20.21 42.29 -36.88
C TYR A 165 20.76 40.90 -36.56
N PHE A 166 21.97 40.87 -35.99
CA PHE A 166 22.58 39.62 -35.49
C PHE A 166 22.18 39.30 -34.05
N GLY A 167 21.75 40.31 -33.28
CA GLY A 167 21.41 40.16 -31.87
C GLY A 167 22.63 39.95 -30.98
N SER A 168 22.39 39.29 -29.84
CA SER A 168 23.43 38.87 -28.94
C SER A 168 24.11 37.62 -29.49
N VAL A 169 25.40 37.72 -29.79
CA VAL A 169 26.21 36.66 -30.38
C VAL A 169 27.30 36.26 -29.40
N LEU A 170 27.49 34.96 -29.20
CA LEU A 170 28.53 34.45 -28.30
C LEU A 170 29.92 34.65 -28.92
N LEU A 171 30.90 35.08 -28.13
CA LEU A 171 32.30 35.19 -28.53
C LEU A 171 32.81 33.85 -29.10
N GLY A 172 33.54 33.88 -30.22
CA GLY A 172 34.04 32.69 -30.91
C GLY A 172 33.00 31.86 -31.69
N SER A 173 31.74 32.29 -31.76
CA SER A 173 30.70 31.63 -32.56
C SER A 173 30.61 32.17 -33.99
N ASN A 174 30.27 31.33 -34.96
CA ASN A 174 30.07 31.75 -36.34
C ASN A 174 28.59 32.09 -36.57
N GLN A 175 28.29 33.30 -37.06
CA GLN A 175 26.93 33.72 -37.41
C GLN A 175 26.90 34.38 -38.79
N THR A 176 25.88 34.02 -39.57
CA THR A 176 25.60 34.60 -40.90
C THR A 176 24.13 35.00 -41.00
N ARG A 177 23.85 36.09 -41.72
CA ARG A 177 22.51 36.59 -42.04
C ARG A 177 22.42 36.86 -43.54
N SER A 178 21.20 36.92 -44.07
CA SER A 178 20.96 37.17 -45.48
C SER A 178 20.56 38.62 -45.69
N LEU A 179 21.08 39.25 -46.75
CA LEU A 179 20.73 40.59 -47.18
C LEU A 179 20.24 40.54 -48.64
N PRO A 180 18.92 40.64 -48.88
CA PRO A 180 18.36 40.59 -50.22
C PRO A 180 18.57 41.90 -51.00
N ILE A 181 19.26 41.81 -52.13
CA ILE A 181 19.44 42.91 -53.09
C ILE A 181 18.75 42.54 -54.39
N ARG A 182 17.83 43.40 -54.84
CA ARG A 182 17.07 43.19 -56.07
C ARG A 182 17.56 44.12 -57.18
N ASN A 183 17.66 43.56 -58.37
CA ASN A 183 17.80 44.33 -59.60
C ASN A 183 16.43 44.40 -60.30
N SER A 184 15.77 45.57 -60.26
CA SER A 184 14.50 45.79 -60.96
C SER A 184 14.66 46.28 -62.40
N GLY A 185 15.90 46.52 -62.84
CA GLY A 185 16.25 46.98 -64.18
C GLY A 185 16.32 45.85 -65.21
N ASN A 186 16.51 46.23 -66.47
CA ASN A 186 16.54 45.34 -67.63
C ASN A 186 17.97 45.00 -68.11
N GLN A 187 19.00 45.36 -67.35
CA GLN A 187 20.41 44.97 -67.53
C GLN A 187 21.00 44.46 -66.21
N PRO A 188 22.06 43.62 -66.24
CA PRO A 188 22.72 43.13 -65.03
C PRO A 188 23.23 44.26 -64.12
N LEU A 189 22.94 44.14 -62.82
CA LEU A 189 23.48 44.99 -61.76
C LEU A 189 24.76 44.34 -61.24
N GLU A 190 25.87 45.06 -61.27
CA GLU A 190 27.17 44.60 -60.79
C GLU A 190 27.52 45.36 -59.50
N ILE A 191 27.72 44.64 -58.40
CA ILE A 191 28.25 45.19 -57.15
C ILE A 191 29.75 44.88 -57.14
N THR A 192 30.59 45.90 -57.25
CA THR A 192 32.06 45.74 -57.35
C THR A 192 32.78 45.84 -56.01
N GLY A 193 32.09 46.25 -54.95
CA GLY A 193 32.67 46.34 -53.61
C GLY A 193 31.74 46.96 -52.58
N ILE A 194 32.24 47.05 -51.35
CA ILE A 194 31.59 47.65 -50.19
C ILE A 194 32.59 48.51 -49.41
N ASN A 195 32.11 49.35 -48.49
CA ASN A 195 32.98 50.02 -47.51
C ASN A 195 33.44 49.06 -46.39
N ASP A 196 34.44 49.50 -45.61
CA ASP A 196 34.88 48.77 -44.42
C ASP A 196 33.78 48.77 -43.35
N VAL A 197 33.36 47.56 -42.95
CA VAL A 197 32.32 47.30 -41.97
C VAL A 197 32.77 46.32 -40.89
N PHE A 198 34.09 46.12 -40.68
CA PHE A 198 34.60 45.24 -39.62
C PHE A 198 33.94 45.57 -38.24
N PRO A 199 33.44 44.59 -37.49
CA PRO A 199 33.66 43.13 -37.61
C PRO A 199 32.75 42.39 -38.62
N PHE A 200 31.88 43.08 -39.35
CA PHE A 200 31.05 42.45 -40.38
C PHE A 200 31.80 42.25 -41.70
N SER A 201 31.31 41.32 -42.52
CA SER A 201 31.81 41.07 -43.86
C SER A 201 30.72 40.48 -44.76
N ILE A 202 30.84 40.65 -46.07
CA ILE A 202 30.03 39.91 -47.06
C ILE A 202 30.82 38.68 -47.49
N GLN A 203 30.20 37.51 -47.40
CA GLN A 203 30.79 36.27 -47.87
C GLN A 203 30.68 36.18 -49.40
N GLY A 204 31.82 35.90 -50.04
CA GLY A 204 31.94 35.86 -51.51
C GLY A 204 32.99 36.84 -52.02
N GLY A 205 33.38 36.68 -53.28
CA GLY A 205 34.25 37.62 -53.97
C GLY A 205 33.45 38.72 -54.68
N PHE A 206 34.04 39.89 -54.83
CA PHE A 206 33.54 40.92 -55.75
C PHE A 206 34.24 40.79 -57.12
N PRO A 207 33.56 41.09 -58.24
CA PRO A 207 32.20 41.61 -58.33
C PRO A 207 31.11 40.55 -58.13
N ILE A 208 29.92 41.00 -57.72
CA ILE A 208 28.69 40.19 -57.60
C ILE A 208 27.70 40.65 -58.67
N ASP A 209 27.37 39.76 -59.60
CA ASP A 209 26.42 40.01 -60.69
C ASP A 209 24.99 39.60 -60.29
N ILE A 210 24.05 40.52 -60.42
CA ILE A 210 22.62 40.30 -60.18
C ILE A 210 21.88 40.45 -61.53
N PRO A 211 21.39 39.35 -62.13
CA PRO A 211 20.66 39.39 -63.39
C PRO A 211 19.45 40.35 -63.36
N ALA A 212 19.06 40.82 -64.55
CA ALA A 212 17.87 41.66 -64.71
C ALA A 212 16.64 40.99 -64.08
N HIS A 213 15.82 41.80 -63.40
CA HIS A 213 14.59 41.38 -62.72
C HIS A 213 14.74 40.27 -61.66
N SER A 214 15.95 40.04 -61.14
CA SER A 214 16.22 39.03 -60.12
C SER A 214 16.62 39.63 -58.76
N THR A 215 16.58 38.79 -57.72
CA THR A 215 17.08 39.13 -56.37
C THR A 215 18.18 38.16 -55.99
N THR A 216 19.30 38.69 -55.48
CA THR A 216 20.41 37.93 -54.93
C THR A 216 20.47 38.15 -53.41
N TYR A 217 20.75 37.09 -52.67
CA TYR A 217 20.81 37.10 -51.21
C TYR A 217 22.27 37.11 -50.76
N LEU A 218 22.78 38.27 -50.38
CA LEU A 218 24.17 38.41 -49.91
C LEU A 218 24.28 37.81 -48.49
N ALA A 219 25.25 36.93 -48.27
CA ALA A 219 25.51 36.37 -46.96
C ALA A 219 26.40 37.33 -46.15
N VAL A 220 25.85 37.97 -45.14
CA VAL A 220 26.58 38.85 -44.20
C VAL A 220 27.05 38.00 -43.03
N SER A 221 28.35 37.99 -42.73
CA SER A 221 28.91 37.36 -41.53
C SER A 221 29.47 38.38 -40.55
N ILE A 222 29.68 37.96 -39.30
CA ILE A 222 30.34 38.73 -38.25
C ILE A 222 31.54 37.95 -37.69
N ASP A 223 32.68 38.63 -37.53
CA ASP A 223 33.83 38.16 -36.77
C ASP A 223 33.57 38.35 -35.27
N THR A 224 33.55 37.24 -34.53
CA THR A 224 33.25 37.19 -33.10
C THR A 224 34.49 36.88 -32.26
N SER A 225 35.69 37.03 -32.81
CA SER A 225 36.96 36.83 -32.08
C SER A 225 37.18 37.87 -30.97
N THR A 226 36.48 39.01 -31.03
CA THR A 226 36.53 40.07 -30.03
C THR A 226 35.12 40.54 -29.67
N LYS A 227 34.95 41.08 -28.46
CA LYS A 227 33.68 41.70 -28.03
C LYS A 227 33.37 42.91 -28.92
N PHE A 228 32.09 43.06 -29.26
CA PHE A 228 31.60 44.16 -30.08
C PHE A 228 30.19 44.52 -29.62
N ASN A 229 29.89 45.81 -29.41
CA ASN A 229 28.54 46.26 -29.10
C ASN A 229 28.29 47.53 -29.90
N GLY A 230 27.54 47.42 -30.98
CA GLY A 230 27.22 48.58 -31.80
C GLY A 230 26.74 48.24 -33.20
N SER A 231 26.87 49.24 -34.07
CA SER A 231 26.33 49.22 -35.43
C SER A 231 27.36 49.68 -36.46
N LYS A 232 27.29 49.16 -37.68
CA LYS A 232 28.06 49.63 -38.85
C LYS A 232 27.13 49.90 -40.02
N GLU A 233 27.42 50.93 -40.80
CA GLU A 233 26.66 51.27 -42.00
C GLU A 233 27.36 50.66 -43.22
N LEU A 234 26.64 49.83 -43.96
CA LEU A 234 27.07 49.17 -45.20
C LEU A 234 26.56 49.97 -46.41
N SER A 235 27.47 50.24 -47.33
CA SER A 235 27.25 50.93 -48.61
C SER A 235 27.89 50.12 -49.74
N PHE A 236 27.34 50.27 -50.95
CA PHE A 236 27.72 49.45 -52.11
C PHE A 236 28.37 50.30 -53.20
N VAL A 237 29.43 49.78 -53.81
CA VAL A 237 29.96 50.29 -55.08
C VAL A 237 29.32 49.46 -56.19
N ASN A 238 28.54 50.09 -57.07
CA ASN A 238 27.74 49.39 -58.10
C ASN A 238 27.58 50.21 -59.39
N ASN A 239 27.01 49.58 -60.42
CA ASN A 239 26.80 50.17 -61.74
C ASN A 239 25.38 50.74 -61.99
N ASP A 240 24.54 50.98 -60.97
CA ASP A 240 23.28 51.74 -61.16
C ASP A 240 23.60 53.20 -61.52
N PRO A 241 23.13 53.71 -62.68
CA PRO A 241 23.43 55.07 -63.13
C PRO A 241 22.74 56.16 -62.30
N ASP A 242 21.77 55.82 -61.44
CA ASP A 242 21.08 56.77 -60.58
C ASP A 242 21.79 56.95 -59.23
N LEU A 243 22.15 58.19 -58.93
CA LEU A 243 22.92 58.55 -57.75
C LEU A 243 22.20 58.30 -56.42
N VAL A 244 20.86 58.21 -56.41
CA VAL A 244 20.08 57.95 -55.20
C VAL A 244 19.85 56.46 -55.03
N ARG A 245 19.44 55.75 -56.09
CA ARG A 245 19.23 54.30 -56.04
C ARG A 245 20.53 53.54 -55.81
N GLY A 246 21.60 53.92 -56.50
CA GLY A 246 22.92 53.32 -56.34
C GLY A 246 23.58 53.62 -54.99
N ALA A 247 23.07 54.59 -54.21
CA ALA A 247 23.64 55.00 -52.93
C ALA A 247 22.87 54.49 -51.69
N GLN A 248 21.94 53.53 -51.87
CA GLN A 248 21.22 52.90 -50.75
C GLN A 248 22.18 52.23 -49.76
N LYS A 249 21.81 52.23 -48.47
CA LYS A 249 22.65 51.74 -47.36
C LYS A 249 21.89 50.79 -46.44
N VAL A 250 22.65 50.00 -45.67
CA VAL A 250 22.12 49.01 -44.72
C VAL A 250 22.82 49.12 -43.37
N ILE A 251 22.08 49.10 -42.26
CA ILE A 251 22.67 49.12 -40.92
C ILE A 251 22.86 47.69 -40.40
N LEU A 252 24.09 47.31 -40.07
CA LEU A 252 24.46 46.02 -39.48
C LEU A 252 24.62 46.19 -37.96
N ASN A 253 23.92 45.38 -37.15
CA ASN A 253 23.90 45.50 -35.69
C ASN A 253 24.20 44.18 -34.99
N ALA A 254 25.02 44.21 -33.94
CA ALA A 254 25.33 43.03 -33.11
C ALA A 254 25.83 43.41 -31.71
N VAL A 255 25.66 42.46 -30.77
CA VAL A 255 26.31 42.46 -29.46
C VAL A 255 27.08 41.15 -29.29
N VAL A 256 28.38 41.15 -29.55
CA VAL A 256 29.27 40.02 -29.26
C VAL A 256 29.70 40.07 -27.80
N TYR A 257 29.34 39.07 -27.03
CA TYR A 257 29.58 38.98 -25.59
C TYR A 257 30.23 37.66 -25.20
N ALA A 258 30.96 37.66 -24.08
CA ALA A 258 31.53 36.47 -23.46
C ALA A 258 30.63 36.00 -22.31
N VAL A 259 30.66 34.70 -22.03
CA VAL A 259 29.93 34.09 -20.91
C VAL A 259 30.94 33.54 -19.91
N ASN A 260 30.85 34.02 -18.67
CA ASN A 260 31.62 33.51 -17.53
C ASN A 260 30.63 33.20 -16.40
N THR A 261 30.65 32.00 -15.84
CA THR A 261 29.65 31.55 -14.87
C THR A 261 30.26 30.82 -13.70
N ILE A 262 29.65 31.00 -12.52
CA ILE A 262 29.93 30.23 -11.31
C ILE A 262 28.76 29.28 -11.07
N ARG A 263 29.03 28.01 -10.77
CA ARG A 263 28.02 27.00 -10.44
C ARG A 263 28.34 26.37 -9.11
N ILE A 264 27.40 26.47 -8.16
CA ILE A 264 27.43 25.70 -6.93
C ILE A 264 26.82 24.33 -7.23
N GLY A 265 27.56 23.27 -6.93
CA GLY A 265 27.12 21.90 -7.09
C GLY A 265 26.11 21.48 -6.03
N GLY A 266 25.82 20.19 -6.02
CA GLY A 266 24.96 19.57 -5.03
C GLY A 266 25.52 18.26 -4.53
N GLY A 267 24.89 17.72 -3.50
CA GLY A 267 25.27 16.45 -2.91
C GLY A 267 24.10 15.80 -2.17
N SER A 268 24.24 14.53 -1.82
CA SER A 268 23.29 13.81 -1.00
C SER A 268 24.04 13.06 0.07
N ALA A 269 23.56 13.12 1.31
CA ALA A 269 24.11 12.30 2.38
C ALA A 269 23.10 12.05 3.49
N GLU A 270 23.47 11.18 4.43
CA GLU A 270 22.67 10.94 5.62
C GLU A 270 22.86 12.07 6.64
N ILE A 271 21.91 12.24 7.55
CA ILE A 271 22.05 13.15 8.69
C ILE A 271 23.37 12.90 9.43
N ASN A 272 24.01 13.96 9.92
CA ASN A 272 25.29 13.94 10.63
C ASN A 272 26.52 13.48 9.82
N SER A 273 26.38 13.22 8.51
CA SER A 273 27.51 12.88 7.63
C SER A 273 27.97 14.08 6.79
N GLU A 274 29.27 14.15 6.49
CA GLU A 274 29.83 15.24 5.68
C GLU A 274 29.47 15.08 4.19
N ILE A 275 29.10 16.18 3.54
CA ILE A 275 28.74 16.26 2.12
C ILE A 275 29.73 17.17 1.41
N GLU A 276 30.37 16.69 0.36
CA GLU A 276 31.26 17.48 -0.49
C GLU A 276 30.46 18.21 -1.58
N ILE A 277 30.67 19.53 -1.68
CA ILE A 277 29.97 20.44 -2.59
C ILE A 277 31.00 21.02 -3.56
N PRO A 278 30.97 20.62 -4.85
CA PRO A 278 31.88 21.18 -5.84
C PRO A 278 31.43 22.57 -6.27
N VAL A 279 32.39 23.45 -6.55
CA VAL A 279 32.17 24.77 -7.14
C VAL A 279 32.90 24.83 -8.46
N SER A 280 32.15 25.03 -9.54
CA SER A 280 32.68 25.03 -10.90
C SER A 280 32.63 26.43 -11.50
N VAL A 281 33.62 26.74 -12.34
CA VAL A 281 33.69 27.99 -13.09
C VAL A 281 33.91 27.68 -14.57
N ASP A 282 32.97 28.10 -15.40
CA ASP A 282 33.11 28.07 -16.85
C ASP A 282 33.37 29.50 -17.34
N ASN A 283 34.50 29.72 -18.00
CA ASN A 283 34.97 31.05 -18.36
C ASN A 283 35.47 31.09 -19.81
N MET A 284 34.96 32.05 -20.58
CA MET A 284 35.44 32.36 -21.93
C MET A 284 36.54 33.40 -21.93
N GLU A 285 36.66 34.14 -20.84
CA GLU A 285 37.74 35.10 -20.58
C GLU A 285 38.55 34.63 -19.38
N ASP A 286 39.84 34.96 -19.38
CA ASP A 286 40.67 34.70 -18.22
C ASP A 286 40.24 35.55 -17.02
N PHE A 287 40.32 34.97 -15.83
CA PHE A 287 40.00 35.64 -14.57
C PHE A 287 41.11 35.40 -13.53
N THR A 288 41.33 36.38 -12.65
CA THR A 288 42.38 36.39 -11.61
C THR A 288 41.82 36.23 -10.20
N GLY A 289 40.51 36.40 -10.03
CA GLY A 289 39.85 36.37 -8.73
C GLY A 289 38.35 36.10 -8.81
N PHE A 290 37.79 35.62 -7.72
CA PHE A 290 36.36 35.41 -7.55
C PHE A 290 35.91 35.73 -6.13
N GLN A 291 34.65 36.11 -6.01
CA GLN A 291 33.93 36.19 -4.74
C GLN A 291 32.51 35.68 -4.94
N PHE A 292 31.95 35.00 -3.95
CA PHE A 292 30.51 34.78 -3.87
C PHE A 292 30.12 34.40 -2.44
N ASP A 293 28.83 34.54 -2.16
CA ASP A 293 28.21 34.19 -0.89
C ASP A 293 27.26 33.00 -1.07
N ILE A 294 27.24 32.06 -0.12
CA ILE A 294 26.24 31.00 -0.01
C ILE A 294 25.55 31.13 1.34
N THR A 295 24.24 31.40 1.35
CA THR A 295 23.45 31.33 2.59
C THR A 295 23.11 29.88 2.89
N LEU A 296 23.59 29.36 4.02
CA LEU A 296 23.28 27.99 4.44
C LEU A 296 21.85 27.94 5.02
N PRO A 297 21.09 26.87 4.82
CA PRO A 297 19.81 26.70 5.52
C PRO A 297 20.02 26.33 6.99
N GLU A 298 18.99 26.48 7.82
CA GLU A 298 19.04 26.13 9.24
C GLU A 298 19.47 24.65 9.42
N GLY A 299 20.32 24.39 10.42
CA GLY A 299 20.88 23.07 10.74
C GLY A 299 21.72 22.44 9.63
N ILE A 300 22.31 23.24 8.73
CA ILE A 300 23.40 22.83 7.86
C ILE A 300 24.63 23.65 8.22
N GLU A 301 25.69 22.98 8.65
CA GLU A 301 26.90 23.61 9.13
C GLU A 301 28.05 23.47 8.12
N TYR A 302 28.90 24.49 8.02
CA TYR A 302 30.13 24.41 7.26
C TYR A 302 31.19 23.61 8.04
N VAL A 303 31.87 22.67 7.39
CA VAL A 303 33.01 21.96 7.98
C VAL A 303 34.28 22.80 7.81
N PRO A 304 34.89 23.34 8.88
CA PRO A 304 36.08 24.21 8.75
C PRO A 304 37.26 23.49 8.10
N ASN A 305 38.07 24.22 7.32
CA ASN A 305 39.25 23.70 6.62
C ASN A 305 38.95 22.54 5.64
N SER A 306 37.73 22.48 5.11
CA SER A 306 37.29 21.43 4.18
C SER A 306 37.49 21.74 2.71
N ILE A 307 38.15 22.85 2.37
CA ILE A 307 38.36 23.26 0.98
C ILE A 307 39.38 22.32 0.32
N ILE A 308 39.01 21.79 -0.84
CA ILE A 308 39.89 20.99 -1.70
C ILE A 308 40.06 21.73 -3.02
N GLU A 309 41.27 22.21 -3.28
CA GLU A 309 41.60 22.94 -4.52
C GLU A 309 41.88 21.97 -5.67
N THR A 310 41.49 22.35 -6.89
CA THR A 310 41.90 21.63 -8.11
C THR A 310 43.22 22.18 -8.66
N SER A 311 43.75 21.52 -9.70
CA SER A 311 44.93 22.01 -10.43
C SER A 311 44.72 23.35 -11.16
N ARG A 312 43.50 23.91 -11.13
CA ARG A 312 43.20 25.24 -11.67
C ARG A 312 43.79 26.37 -10.83
N PHE A 313 44.11 26.11 -9.57
CA PHE A 313 44.83 27.03 -8.68
C PHE A 313 46.34 27.03 -9.00
N ASP A 314 46.89 28.22 -9.27
CA ASP A 314 48.31 28.40 -9.57
C ASP A 314 48.76 29.78 -9.04
N ASP A 315 49.41 29.83 -7.87
CA ASP A 315 49.67 31.06 -7.09
C ASP A 315 48.39 31.80 -6.63
N HIS A 316 47.31 31.05 -6.41
CA HIS A 316 46.06 31.59 -5.89
C HIS A 316 45.86 31.17 -4.44
N LEU A 317 45.21 32.03 -3.66
CA LEU A 317 44.77 31.76 -2.30
C LEU A 317 43.24 31.76 -2.30
N ILE A 318 42.63 30.86 -1.51
CA ILE A 318 41.20 30.86 -1.22
C ILE A 318 40.95 30.96 0.28
N GLY A 319 39.98 31.78 0.66
CA GLY A 319 39.46 31.86 2.02
C GLY A 319 37.94 31.74 2.03
N VAL A 320 37.43 31.21 3.13
CA VAL A 320 35.99 31.19 3.44
C VAL A 320 35.78 31.78 4.83
N ASN A 321 34.80 32.67 4.95
CA ASN A 321 34.40 33.26 6.23
C ASN A 321 32.89 33.15 6.41
N LEU A 322 32.45 32.86 7.63
CA LEU A 322 31.05 32.96 8.00
C LEU A 322 30.72 34.43 8.31
N ILE A 323 29.87 35.02 7.49
CA ILE A 323 29.32 36.37 7.66
C ILE A 323 27.85 36.27 8.10
N ASP A 324 27.39 37.24 8.89
CA ASP A 324 25.99 37.35 9.33
C ASP A 324 25.40 36.07 9.96
N GLY A 325 26.24 35.25 10.59
CA GLY A 325 25.88 34.05 11.33
C GLY A 325 25.58 32.79 10.50
N ASN A 326 25.21 32.92 9.22
CA ASN A 326 24.76 31.77 8.40
C ASN A 326 25.09 31.88 6.91
N THR A 327 25.90 32.85 6.49
CA THR A 327 26.29 33.03 5.09
C THR A 327 27.79 32.80 4.95
N LEU A 328 28.20 31.88 4.07
CA LEU A 328 29.60 31.64 3.74
C LEU A 328 30.02 32.57 2.62
N ARG A 329 31.02 33.41 2.86
CA ARG A 329 31.69 34.20 1.82
C ARG A 329 32.97 33.52 1.40
N PHE A 330 33.04 33.12 0.13
CA PHE A 330 34.24 32.60 -0.50
C PHE A 330 34.95 33.73 -1.25
N ILE A 331 36.26 33.84 -1.09
CA ILE A 331 37.11 34.78 -1.81
C ILE A 331 38.35 34.03 -2.28
N GLY A 332 38.56 33.98 -3.60
CA GLY A 332 39.76 33.45 -4.22
C GLY A 332 40.49 34.53 -5.02
N TYR A 333 41.80 34.67 -4.87
CA TYR A 333 42.60 35.66 -5.60
C TYR A 333 44.06 35.24 -5.73
N SER A 334 44.77 35.77 -6.73
CA SER A 334 46.22 35.63 -6.86
C SER A 334 46.96 36.87 -6.33
N PRO A 335 47.90 36.74 -5.38
CA PRO A 335 48.75 37.84 -4.94
C PRO A 335 49.68 38.38 -6.05
N SER A 336 50.06 37.55 -7.03
CA SER A 336 50.84 37.98 -8.20
C SER A 336 49.98 38.42 -9.40
N ASN A 337 48.65 38.49 -9.22
CA ASN A 337 47.66 38.82 -10.27
C ASN A 337 47.69 37.84 -11.46
N LYS A 338 47.98 36.57 -11.20
CA LYS A 338 47.96 35.49 -12.19
C LYS A 338 46.52 35.06 -12.50
N ASN A 339 46.27 34.57 -13.71
CA ASN A 339 44.97 34.00 -14.09
C ASN A 339 44.83 32.57 -13.56
N PHE A 340 43.62 32.16 -13.17
CA PHE A 340 43.31 30.75 -12.95
C PHE A 340 43.50 29.95 -14.25
N THR A 341 43.97 28.71 -14.15
CA THR A 341 44.26 27.90 -15.34
C THR A 341 43.01 27.18 -15.85
N GLY A 342 42.91 26.90 -17.16
CA GLY A 342 41.75 26.24 -17.78
C GLY A 342 40.53 27.17 -17.97
N ASN A 343 39.53 26.68 -18.70
CA ASN A 343 38.35 27.46 -19.12
C ASN A 343 36.99 26.86 -18.72
N SER A 344 36.98 25.68 -18.09
CA SER A 344 35.75 25.00 -17.67
C SER A 344 36.01 23.98 -16.55
N GLY A 345 34.97 23.67 -15.79
CA GLY A 345 34.98 22.60 -14.79
C GLY A 345 35.17 23.06 -13.35
N GLU A 346 35.35 22.08 -12.45
CA GLU A 346 35.50 22.30 -11.02
C GLU A 346 36.72 23.15 -10.71
N LEU A 347 36.54 24.12 -9.81
CA LEU A 347 37.59 24.99 -9.33
C LEU A 347 38.07 24.53 -7.95
N PHE A 348 37.15 24.29 -7.03
CA PHE A 348 37.39 23.70 -5.71
C PHE A 348 36.12 23.04 -5.19
N SER A 349 36.23 22.24 -4.14
CA SER A 349 35.09 21.75 -3.36
C SER A 349 35.21 22.14 -1.89
N PHE A 350 34.10 22.09 -1.16
CA PHE A 350 34.06 22.30 0.29
C PHE A 350 33.04 21.36 0.93
N LYS A 351 33.07 21.17 2.25
CA LYS A 351 32.15 20.26 2.94
C LYS A 351 31.11 20.95 3.82
N LEU A 352 29.92 20.38 3.84
CA LEU A 352 28.79 20.72 4.73
C LEU A 352 28.43 19.51 5.60
N LYS A 353 27.90 19.76 6.80
CA LYS A 353 27.38 18.72 7.71
C LYS A 353 25.94 19.07 8.12
N PRO A 354 24.94 18.26 7.75
CA PRO A 354 23.55 18.47 8.12
C PRO A 354 23.23 17.88 9.51
N THR A 355 22.48 18.62 10.30
CA THR A 355 21.94 18.24 11.63
C THR A 355 20.41 18.34 11.68
N VAL A 356 19.77 18.32 10.50
CA VAL A 356 18.33 18.48 10.30
C VAL A 356 17.66 17.24 9.76
N SER A 357 16.33 17.22 9.88
CA SER A 357 15.48 16.21 9.27
C SER A 357 15.71 16.12 7.76
N SER A 358 15.23 15.01 7.19
CA SER A 358 15.30 14.79 5.77
C SER A 358 14.62 15.88 4.93
N GLY A 359 15.19 16.17 3.76
CA GLY A 359 14.67 17.21 2.88
C GLY A 359 15.63 17.64 1.79
N TYR A 360 15.15 18.55 0.93
CA TYR A 360 15.95 19.23 -0.09
C TYR A 360 16.21 20.67 0.34
N PHE A 361 17.47 21.06 0.34
CA PHE A 361 17.95 22.33 0.88
C PHE A 361 18.73 23.09 -0.19
N GLY A 362 18.27 24.30 -0.53
CA GLY A 362 18.91 25.13 -1.55
C GLY A 362 20.20 25.78 -1.03
N LEU A 363 21.25 25.77 -1.85
CA LEU A 363 22.50 26.50 -1.62
C LEU A 363 22.50 27.75 -2.50
N ASN A 364 21.83 28.79 -2.02
CA ASN A 364 21.57 30.00 -2.79
C ASN A 364 22.84 30.85 -2.91
N VAL A 365 23.32 31.02 -4.14
CA VAL A 365 24.48 31.87 -4.42
C VAL A 365 24.06 33.34 -4.58
N SER A 366 24.81 34.24 -3.96
CA SER A 366 24.61 35.70 -4.05
C SER A 366 25.95 36.43 -4.05
N ASN A 367 25.95 37.74 -4.32
CA ASN A 367 27.15 38.61 -4.32
C ASN A 367 28.33 38.05 -5.14
N ALA A 368 28.00 37.35 -6.24
CA ALA A 368 28.98 36.67 -7.07
C ALA A 368 29.72 37.66 -7.99
N ILE A 369 31.04 37.51 -8.08
CA ILE A 369 31.95 38.33 -8.86
C ILE A 369 33.03 37.42 -9.44
N LEU A 370 33.39 37.63 -10.71
CA LEU A 370 34.61 37.12 -11.33
C LEU A 370 35.39 38.31 -11.85
N THR A 371 36.64 38.48 -11.43
CA THR A 371 37.48 39.63 -11.83
C THR A 371 38.53 39.22 -12.85
N ASN A 372 38.73 40.04 -13.87
CA ASN A 372 39.86 39.90 -14.79
C ASN A 372 41.12 40.63 -14.25
N ILE A 373 42.22 40.56 -14.99
CA ILE A 373 43.50 41.23 -14.64
C ILE A 373 43.37 42.76 -14.51
N ALA A 374 42.37 43.37 -15.16
CA ALA A 374 42.04 44.79 -15.09
C ALA A 374 41.08 45.13 -13.93
N GLN A 375 40.75 44.15 -13.08
CA GLN A 375 39.82 44.25 -11.94
C GLN A 375 38.36 44.54 -12.32
N GLU A 376 37.99 44.28 -13.56
CA GLU A 376 36.60 44.40 -14.02
C GLU A 376 35.81 43.14 -13.68
N ASN A 377 34.55 43.30 -13.26
CA ASN A 377 33.65 42.16 -13.07
C ASN A 377 33.20 41.64 -14.43
N ILE A 378 33.61 40.41 -14.76
CA ILE A 378 33.28 39.72 -16.01
C ILE A 378 32.24 38.60 -15.81
N LEU A 379 31.67 38.45 -14.61
CA LEU A 379 30.64 37.45 -14.33
C LEU A 379 29.38 37.73 -15.17
N SER A 380 28.91 36.71 -15.88
CA SER A 380 27.66 36.77 -16.65
C SER A 380 26.48 36.23 -15.85
N ASN A 381 26.66 35.13 -15.10
CA ASN A 381 25.61 34.56 -14.27
C ASN A 381 26.18 33.62 -13.19
N SER A 382 25.43 33.43 -12.10
CA SER A 382 25.73 32.42 -11.08
C SER A 382 24.54 31.47 -10.90
N TYR A 383 24.83 30.20 -10.60
CA TYR A 383 23.82 29.16 -10.44
C TYR A 383 23.93 28.54 -9.05
N SER A 384 22.80 28.54 -8.35
CA SER A 384 22.66 27.95 -7.02
C SER A 384 22.67 26.42 -7.09
N GLY A 385 23.10 25.81 -6.00
CA GLY A 385 23.15 24.36 -5.82
C GLY A 385 22.04 23.89 -4.89
N SER A 386 22.05 22.60 -4.55
CA SER A 386 21.16 22.04 -3.55
C SER A 386 21.75 20.78 -2.93
N ILE A 387 21.42 20.50 -1.67
CA ILE A 387 21.73 19.24 -1.03
C ILE A 387 20.46 18.48 -0.65
N GLN A 388 20.55 17.15 -0.70
CA GLN A 388 19.51 16.24 -0.23
C GLN A 388 19.98 15.55 1.06
N ILE A 389 19.19 15.68 2.12
CA ILE A 389 19.47 15.01 3.39
C ILE A 389 18.52 13.83 3.56
N ASN A 390 19.09 12.66 3.86
CA ASN A 390 18.33 11.47 4.21
C ASN A 390 18.47 11.19 5.71
N SER A 391 17.37 10.96 6.41
CA SER A 391 17.34 10.65 7.85
C SER A 391 16.33 9.53 8.09
N PRO A 392 16.65 8.54 8.93
CA PRO A 392 15.66 7.59 9.40
C PRO A 392 14.72 8.26 10.42
N ASN A 393 13.56 7.64 10.64
CA ASN A 393 12.60 8.10 11.66
C ASN A 393 11.81 6.92 12.23
N LEU A 394 12.03 6.60 13.51
CA LEU A 394 11.35 5.51 14.20
C LEU A 394 9.97 5.94 14.70
N SER A 395 8.94 5.21 14.25
CA SER A 395 7.58 5.28 14.78
C SER A 395 7.26 3.97 15.50
N ILE A 396 6.85 4.06 16.77
CA ILE A 396 6.46 2.91 17.61
C ILE A 396 4.92 2.87 17.68
N THR A 397 4.31 1.70 17.54
CA THR A 397 2.85 1.55 17.62
C THR A 397 2.46 0.25 18.32
N PRO A 398 1.71 0.29 19.44
CA PRO A 398 1.28 1.49 20.18
C PRO A 398 2.44 2.17 20.95
N LEU A 399 2.32 3.47 21.27
CA LEU A 399 3.29 4.21 22.11
C LEU A 399 3.06 4.03 23.62
N ASN A 400 1.90 3.49 24.00
CA ASN A 400 1.54 3.18 25.38
C ASN A 400 0.91 1.78 25.40
N ILE A 401 1.44 0.91 26.24
CA ILE A 401 0.94 -0.44 26.47
C ILE A 401 0.40 -0.49 27.89
N ASN A 402 -0.84 -0.96 28.05
CA ASN A 402 -1.42 -1.24 29.36
C ASN A 402 -1.87 -2.70 29.40
N PHE A 403 -1.22 -3.51 30.23
CA PHE A 403 -1.55 -4.92 30.40
C PHE A 403 -2.82 -5.14 31.26
N GLY A 404 -3.32 -4.09 31.92
CA GLY A 404 -4.44 -4.16 32.84
C GLY A 404 -4.06 -4.85 34.14
N SER A 405 -5.01 -5.60 34.71
CA SER A 405 -4.77 -6.35 35.95
C SER A 405 -4.16 -7.72 35.63
N VAL A 406 -2.95 -7.97 36.13
CA VAL A 406 -2.19 -9.20 35.85
C VAL A 406 -1.87 -9.92 37.17
N PRO A 407 -2.16 -11.23 37.30
CA PRO A 407 -1.78 -11.95 38.50
C PRO A 407 -0.26 -12.21 38.53
N ILE A 408 0.38 -12.12 39.70
CA ILE A 408 1.81 -12.43 39.93
C ILE A 408 2.24 -13.87 39.59
N THR A 409 1.31 -14.70 39.12
CA THR A 409 1.51 -16.10 38.75
C THR A 409 1.47 -16.35 37.25
N LYS A 410 1.24 -15.31 36.43
CA LYS A 410 1.14 -15.44 34.96
C LYS A 410 2.01 -14.39 34.27
N THR A 411 2.60 -14.80 33.17
CA THR A 411 3.18 -13.89 32.18
C THR A 411 2.09 -13.47 31.19
N GLN A 412 2.03 -12.18 30.86
CA GLN A 412 1.18 -11.65 29.81
C GLN A 412 2.02 -11.10 28.66
N GLN A 413 1.62 -11.38 27.44
CA GLN A 413 2.32 -10.98 26.22
C GLN A 413 1.46 -10.01 25.41
N THR A 414 2.10 -9.04 24.76
CA THR A 414 1.53 -8.18 23.73
C THR A 414 2.56 -7.95 22.63
N SER A 415 2.15 -7.31 21.53
CA SER A 415 3.07 -6.92 20.45
C SER A 415 3.06 -5.42 20.20
N LEU A 416 4.20 -4.91 19.76
CA LEU A 416 4.38 -3.56 19.26
C LEU A 416 5.09 -3.58 17.92
N ARG A 417 4.85 -2.55 17.12
CA ARG A 417 5.44 -2.38 15.79
C ARG A 417 6.43 -1.23 15.80
N LEU A 418 7.65 -1.51 15.34
CA LEU A 418 8.69 -0.53 15.07
C LEU A 418 8.71 -0.26 13.56
N THR A 419 8.39 0.96 13.13
CA THR A 419 8.31 1.34 11.71
C THR A 419 9.32 2.42 11.38
N ASN A 420 10.07 2.23 10.29
CA ASN A 420 10.91 3.30 9.75
C ASN A 420 10.10 4.14 8.75
N THR A 421 9.71 5.34 9.19
CA THR A 421 8.96 6.32 8.39
C THR A 421 9.86 7.36 7.72
N GLY A 422 11.17 7.27 7.94
CA GLY A 422 12.17 8.16 7.34
C GLY A 422 12.56 7.72 5.93
N ASN A 423 13.60 8.35 5.39
CA ASN A 423 14.11 8.10 4.03
C ASN A 423 15.57 7.63 4.00
N ALA A 424 16.13 7.26 5.15
CA ALA A 424 17.37 6.50 5.29
C ALA A 424 17.12 5.22 6.11
N SER A 425 18.09 4.29 6.12
CA SER A 425 17.98 3.05 6.88
C SER A 425 18.00 3.34 8.39
N LEU A 426 17.01 2.83 9.12
CA LEU A 426 16.94 2.98 10.57
C LEU A 426 17.77 1.86 11.22
N LEU A 427 18.68 2.24 12.10
CA LEU A 427 19.48 1.36 12.94
C LEU A 427 19.10 1.60 14.39
N ILE A 428 18.63 0.55 15.06
CA ILE A 428 18.45 0.51 16.52
C ILE A 428 19.59 -0.33 17.07
N ASP A 429 20.49 0.29 17.81
CA ASP A 429 21.71 -0.32 18.35
C ASP A 429 21.58 -0.70 19.83
N GLU A 430 20.73 0.02 20.56
CA GLU A 430 20.51 -0.19 21.99
C GLU A 430 19.04 0.00 22.37
N VAL A 431 18.54 -0.87 23.25
CA VAL A 431 17.24 -0.72 23.91
C VAL A 431 17.46 -0.77 25.42
N VAL A 432 16.96 0.23 26.14
CA VAL A 432 17.20 0.44 27.58
C VAL A 432 15.87 0.41 28.32
N TYR A 433 15.74 -0.48 29.29
CA TYR A 433 14.57 -0.65 30.18
C TYR A 433 14.94 -1.55 31.37
N ASP A 434 14.14 -1.54 32.44
CA ASP A 434 14.25 -2.53 33.53
C ASP A 434 13.70 -3.90 33.06
N ASN A 435 14.57 -4.91 33.02
CA ASN A 435 14.25 -6.26 32.56
C ASN A 435 13.90 -7.24 33.70
N SER A 436 13.73 -6.76 34.93
CA SER A 436 13.32 -7.58 36.07
C SER A 436 11.95 -8.24 35.87
N GLU A 437 10.99 -7.49 35.30
CA GLU A 437 9.63 -7.96 35.02
C GLU A 437 9.26 -7.91 33.53
N LEU A 438 10.11 -7.32 32.67
CA LEU A 438 9.86 -7.17 31.23
C LEU A 438 10.87 -7.96 30.38
N SER A 439 10.40 -8.48 29.25
CA SER A 439 11.25 -9.08 28.22
C SER A 439 10.78 -8.66 26.82
N LEU A 440 11.72 -8.26 25.96
CA LEU A 440 11.49 -7.91 24.56
C LEU A 440 12.21 -8.91 23.65
N ASP A 441 11.52 -9.47 22.66
CA ASP A 441 12.09 -10.44 21.73
C ASP A 441 12.81 -9.79 20.54
N ILE A 442 13.64 -8.79 20.82
CA ILE A 442 14.39 -8.03 19.81
C ILE A 442 15.85 -8.49 19.72
N GLN A 443 16.38 -8.62 18.49
CA GLN A 443 17.80 -8.85 18.24
C GLN A 443 18.50 -7.57 17.81
N LEU A 444 19.53 -7.14 18.55
CA LEU A 444 20.30 -5.94 18.27
C LEU A 444 21.70 -6.28 17.72
N PRO A 445 22.26 -5.47 16.80
CA PRO A 445 21.63 -4.29 16.20
C PRO A 445 20.51 -4.66 15.22
N LEU A 446 19.38 -3.93 15.27
CA LEU A 446 18.24 -4.10 14.38
C LEU A 446 18.28 -3.04 13.28
N THR A 447 18.25 -3.47 12.01
CA THR A 447 18.16 -2.56 10.85
C THR A 447 16.79 -2.67 10.19
N ILE A 448 16.08 -1.55 10.07
CA ILE A 448 14.77 -1.46 9.42
C ILE A 448 14.89 -0.60 8.15
N PRO A 449 14.73 -1.20 6.95
CA PRO A 449 14.76 -0.45 5.69
C PRO A 449 13.68 0.63 5.60
N VAL A 450 13.87 1.59 4.70
CA VAL A 450 12.91 2.67 4.44
C VAL A 450 11.50 2.13 4.17
N GLY A 451 10.50 2.65 4.87
CA GLY A 451 9.09 2.27 4.72
C GLY A 451 8.74 0.88 5.26
N SER A 452 9.70 0.15 5.84
CA SER A 452 9.50 -1.18 6.41
C SER A 452 9.22 -1.12 7.92
N TYR A 453 8.83 -2.26 8.48
CA TYR A 453 8.54 -2.40 9.90
C TYR A 453 9.01 -3.75 10.45
N GLN A 454 9.16 -3.83 11.77
CA GLN A 454 9.39 -5.05 12.54
C GLN A 454 8.36 -5.13 13.68
N ASP A 455 7.72 -6.28 13.83
CA ASP A 455 6.88 -6.57 15.00
C ASP A 455 7.76 -7.21 16.09
N VAL A 456 7.57 -6.77 17.33
CA VAL A 456 8.30 -7.20 18.53
C VAL A 456 7.28 -7.54 19.61
N ASN A 457 7.41 -8.69 20.24
CA ASN A 457 6.64 -9.08 21.40
C ASN A 457 7.27 -8.55 22.68
N LEU A 458 6.40 -8.07 23.56
CA LEU A 458 6.72 -7.61 24.90
C LEU A 458 6.01 -8.52 25.90
N ASP A 459 6.78 -9.16 26.75
CA ASP A 459 6.30 -9.98 27.85
C ASP A 459 6.42 -9.22 29.17
N TYR A 460 5.37 -9.30 29.99
CA TYR A 460 5.32 -8.80 31.36
C TYR A 460 5.08 -9.95 32.34
N THR A 461 6.00 -10.15 33.28
CA THR A 461 5.94 -11.15 34.35
C THR A 461 6.10 -10.46 35.71
N PRO A 462 4.99 -10.10 36.37
CA PRO A 462 5.03 -9.40 37.65
C PRO A 462 5.69 -10.22 38.76
N LEU A 463 6.54 -9.59 39.57
CA LEU A 463 7.18 -10.22 40.74
C LEU A 463 6.51 -9.85 42.06
N GLU A 464 5.98 -8.62 42.16
CA GLU A 464 5.31 -8.10 43.35
C GLU A 464 3.92 -7.56 43.02
N VAL A 465 3.10 -7.33 44.06
CA VAL A 465 1.77 -6.70 43.91
C VAL A 465 1.89 -5.18 43.89
N GLY A 466 1.05 -4.51 43.10
CA GLY A 466 1.03 -3.05 42.99
C GLY A 466 0.95 -2.57 41.54
N ASP A 467 0.95 -1.24 41.38
CA ASP A 467 0.99 -0.62 40.06
C ASP A 467 2.43 -0.64 39.52
N PHE A 468 2.57 -1.04 38.25
CA PHE A 468 3.82 -1.10 37.51
C PHE A 468 3.81 -0.03 36.41
N GLU A 469 4.87 0.78 36.33
CA GLU A 469 5.09 1.75 35.26
C GLU A 469 6.56 1.75 34.86
N GLU A 470 6.83 1.56 33.56
CA GLU A 470 8.19 1.54 33.01
C GLU A 470 8.24 2.20 31.63
N ALA A 471 9.38 2.81 31.29
CA ALA A 471 9.60 3.45 30.00
C ALA A 471 10.73 2.75 29.22
N ILE A 472 10.37 2.07 28.13
CA ILE A 472 11.34 1.42 27.23
C ILE A 472 11.91 2.45 26.26
N SER A 473 13.22 2.58 26.22
CA SER A 473 13.95 3.54 25.39
C SER A 473 14.68 2.86 24.23
N PHE A 474 14.30 3.16 23.00
CA PHE A 474 14.95 2.70 21.76
C PHE A 474 15.92 3.76 21.25
N LYS A 475 17.23 3.50 21.38
CA LYS A 475 18.26 4.38 20.79
C LYS A 475 18.45 4.05 19.33
N ASN A 476 18.55 5.08 18.50
CA ASN A 476 18.62 4.92 17.06
C ASN A 476 19.38 6.05 16.35
N ASN A 477 19.72 5.83 15.08
CA ASN A 477 20.46 6.78 14.24
C ASN A 477 19.59 7.88 13.57
N GLY A 478 18.36 8.09 14.03
CA GLY A 478 17.48 9.17 13.55
C GLY A 478 17.83 10.54 14.13
N LEU A 479 17.12 11.58 13.70
CA LEU A 479 17.23 12.93 14.26
C LEU A 479 16.95 12.94 15.76
N THR A 480 15.91 12.22 16.18
CA THR A 480 15.65 11.94 17.58
C THR A 480 16.38 10.64 17.91
N GLU A 481 17.58 10.77 18.50
CA GLU A 481 18.44 9.62 18.82
C GLU A 481 17.81 8.62 19.80
N GLN A 482 16.65 8.95 20.39
CA GLN A 482 15.94 8.13 21.37
C GLN A 482 14.41 8.26 21.21
N ASN A 483 13.71 7.12 21.11
CA ASN A 483 12.25 7.05 21.17
C ASN A 483 11.80 6.21 22.37
N THR A 484 10.76 6.64 23.08
CA THR A 484 10.28 5.97 24.30
C THR A 484 8.88 5.36 24.13
N LEU A 485 8.66 4.21 24.75
CA LEU A 485 7.38 3.49 24.87
C LEU A 485 7.04 3.36 26.35
N SER A 486 5.84 3.74 26.76
CA SER A 486 5.36 3.57 28.14
C SER A 486 4.64 2.22 28.31
N VAL A 487 4.92 1.53 29.40
CA VAL A 487 4.29 0.26 29.80
C VAL A 487 3.67 0.44 31.18
N GLN A 488 2.41 0.04 31.33
CA GLN A 488 1.66 0.11 32.57
C GLN A 488 0.95 -1.23 32.86
N ALA A 489 0.85 -1.59 34.12
CA ALA A 489 0.06 -2.73 34.60
C ALA A 489 -0.33 -2.55 36.07
N SER A 490 -1.28 -3.34 36.55
CA SER A 490 -1.58 -3.46 37.98
C SER A 490 -1.50 -4.93 38.39
N ALA A 491 -0.45 -5.28 39.12
CA ALA A 491 -0.18 -6.63 39.55
C ALA A 491 -0.92 -6.98 40.84
N PHE A 492 -1.54 -8.16 40.90
CA PHE A 492 -2.28 -8.61 42.08
C PHE A 492 -1.96 -10.07 42.45
N SER A 493 -2.16 -10.41 43.72
CA SER A 493 -2.05 -11.79 44.21
C SER A 493 -3.40 -12.51 44.08
N PRO A 494 -3.48 -13.66 43.38
CA PRO A 494 -4.77 -14.31 43.14
C PRO A 494 -5.27 -15.09 44.36
N ASN A 495 -6.42 -14.66 44.90
CA ASN A 495 -7.17 -15.34 45.95
C ASN A 495 -8.67 -15.28 45.66
N TYR A 496 -9.31 -16.40 45.32
CA TYR A 496 -10.72 -16.44 44.94
C TYR A 496 -11.38 -17.78 45.29
N VAL A 497 -12.71 -17.81 45.37
CA VAL A 497 -13.48 -19.03 45.58
C VAL A 497 -14.12 -19.52 44.28
N MET A 498 -14.32 -20.83 44.16
CA MET A 498 -15.09 -21.43 43.07
C MET A 498 -15.72 -22.74 43.52
N VAL A 499 -16.79 -23.18 42.85
CA VAL A 499 -17.31 -24.53 43.02
C VAL A 499 -16.35 -25.54 42.37
N LYS A 500 -16.22 -26.74 42.94
CA LYS A 500 -15.45 -27.83 42.34
C LYS A 500 -16.22 -28.40 41.15
N ASN A 501 -15.52 -28.73 40.08
CA ASN A 501 -16.11 -29.48 38.99
C ASN A 501 -16.51 -30.88 39.48
N GLN A 502 -17.80 -31.19 39.46
CA GLN A 502 -18.33 -32.48 39.88
C GLN A 502 -19.69 -32.77 39.24
N GLU A 503 -20.00 -34.05 39.11
CA GLU A 503 -21.34 -34.52 38.72
C GLU A 503 -22.30 -34.44 39.91
N VAL A 504 -23.56 -34.14 39.60
CA VAL A 504 -24.67 -34.06 40.56
C VAL A 504 -25.92 -34.69 39.96
N TYR A 505 -26.85 -35.13 40.80
CA TYR A 505 -28.07 -35.86 40.41
C TYR A 505 -29.33 -35.23 40.99
N ARG A 506 -30.46 -35.46 40.31
CA ARG A 506 -31.79 -34.98 40.74
C ARG A 506 -32.38 -35.80 41.88
N ASN A 507 -33.31 -35.20 42.62
CA ASN A 507 -34.11 -35.80 43.70
C ASN A 507 -33.27 -36.37 44.85
N GLU A 508 -32.04 -35.91 45.01
CA GLU A 508 -31.19 -36.25 46.14
C GLU A 508 -30.33 -35.06 46.55
N THR A 509 -29.68 -35.18 47.71
CA THR A 509 -28.77 -34.17 48.25
C THR A 509 -27.34 -34.47 47.78
N ASN A 510 -26.78 -33.55 47.02
CA ASN A 510 -25.43 -33.61 46.46
C ASN A 510 -24.46 -32.85 47.35
N MET A 511 -23.31 -33.44 47.69
CA MET A 511 -22.29 -32.77 48.52
C MET A 511 -21.34 -31.96 47.63
N CYS A 512 -21.72 -30.72 47.32
CA CYS A 512 -20.98 -29.82 46.45
C CYS A 512 -19.80 -29.14 47.16
N GLN A 513 -18.59 -29.29 46.65
CA GLN A 513 -17.40 -28.71 47.30
C GLN A 513 -17.08 -27.30 46.77
N ILE A 514 -16.70 -26.39 47.66
CA ILE A 514 -16.15 -25.07 47.34
C ILE A 514 -14.65 -25.11 47.53
N LEU A 515 -13.91 -24.74 46.48
CA LEU A 515 -12.46 -24.58 46.46
C LEU A 515 -12.10 -23.14 46.80
N LEU A 516 -10.98 -22.96 47.50
CA LEU A 516 -10.29 -21.68 47.62
C LEU A 516 -9.04 -21.72 46.74
N LYS A 517 -8.93 -20.90 45.70
CA LYS A 517 -7.67 -20.76 44.96
C LYS A 517 -6.93 -19.57 45.56
N ASN A 518 -5.95 -19.81 46.43
CA ASN A 518 -5.24 -18.76 47.15
C ASN A 518 -3.72 -18.87 47.01
N LYS A 519 -3.08 -17.75 46.70
CA LYS A 519 -1.63 -17.58 46.69
C LYS A 519 -1.10 -17.09 48.04
N ASP A 520 -1.94 -16.41 48.82
CA ASP A 520 -1.64 -15.94 50.18
C ASP A 520 -2.30 -16.82 51.24
N LEU A 521 -1.77 -16.84 52.46
CA LEU A 521 -2.41 -17.56 53.58
C LEU A 521 -3.73 -16.87 53.93
N ALA A 522 -4.82 -17.64 53.96
CA ALA A 522 -6.13 -17.14 54.35
C ALA A 522 -6.47 -17.57 55.79
N ARG A 523 -7.28 -16.79 56.50
CA ARG A 523 -7.73 -17.05 57.87
C ARG A 523 -9.25 -17.18 57.99
N GLY A 524 -9.98 -16.60 57.06
CA GLY A 524 -11.43 -16.62 57.01
C GLY A 524 -11.89 -16.34 55.59
N VAL A 525 -13.05 -16.88 55.24
CA VAL A 525 -13.66 -16.73 53.92
C VAL A 525 -15.14 -16.46 54.10
N GLN A 526 -15.62 -15.36 53.54
CA GLN A 526 -17.05 -15.10 53.39
C GLN A 526 -17.36 -14.98 51.90
N PHE A 527 -18.52 -15.47 51.50
CA PHE A 527 -19.10 -15.17 50.20
C PHE A 527 -20.62 -15.30 50.24
N ASP A 528 -21.27 -14.60 49.33
CA ASP A 528 -22.64 -14.87 48.92
C ASP A 528 -22.60 -15.76 47.69
N VAL A 529 -23.35 -16.86 47.71
CA VAL A 529 -23.51 -17.76 46.58
C VAL A 529 -24.96 -17.75 46.13
N GLU A 530 -25.18 -17.42 44.86
CA GLU A 530 -26.47 -17.61 44.20
C GLU A 530 -26.47 -18.96 43.50
N LEU A 531 -27.36 -19.83 43.96
CA LEU A 531 -27.58 -21.15 43.35
C LEU A 531 -28.53 -21.03 42.15
N PRO A 532 -28.44 -21.96 41.19
CA PRO A 532 -29.43 -22.07 40.13
C PRO A 532 -30.85 -22.27 40.68
N ILE A 533 -31.85 -21.94 39.87
CA ILE A 533 -33.25 -22.19 40.24
C ILE A 533 -33.48 -23.68 40.52
N ASP A 534 -34.30 -23.98 41.53
CA ASP A 534 -34.62 -25.32 42.01
C ASP A 534 -33.44 -26.11 42.63
N PHE A 535 -32.30 -25.45 42.88
CA PHE A 535 -31.24 -25.94 43.77
C PHE A 535 -31.47 -25.36 45.16
N THR A 536 -31.51 -26.21 46.18
CA THR A 536 -31.76 -25.80 47.58
C THR A 536 -30.59 -26.23 48.47
N LEU A 537 -29.96 -25.27 49.15
CA LEU A 537 -28.91 -25.55 50.14
C LEU A 537 -29.51 -25.99 51.47
N ASP A 538 -29.05 -27.12 51.99
CA ASP A 538 -29.26 -27.50 53.39
C ASP A 538 -28.25 -26.79 54.29
N ILE A 539 -28.67 -25.62 54.76
CA ILE A 539 -27.86 -24.73 55.60
C ILE A 539 -27.40 -25.41 56.89
N ALA A 540 -28.18 -26.34 57.45
CA ALA A 540 -27.87 -26.94 58.75
C ALA A 540 -26.69 -27.92 58.69
N ASN A 541 -26.39 -28.45 57.49
CA ASN A 541 -25.38 -29.48 57.27
C ASN A 541 -24.18 -28.99 56.44
N VAL A 542 -24.01 -27.68 56.27
CA VAL A 542 -22.79 -27.09 55.70
C VAL A 542 -21.62 -27.35 56.64
N SER A 543 -20.49 -27.84 56.10
CA SER A 543 -19.33 -28.20 56.90
C SER A 543 -18.02 -27.74 56.27
N ALA A 544 -17.02 -27.43 57.09
CA ALA A 544 -15.65 -27.22 56.61
C ALA A 544 -14.99 -28.56 56.26
N VAL A 545 -14.21 -28.60 55.18
CA VAL A 545 -13.57 -29.83 54.67
C VAL A 545 -12.17 -29.54 54.12
N GLY A 546 -11.36 -30.58 53.92
CA GLY A 546 -10.06 -30.47 53.28
C GLY A 546 -9.14 -29.49 54.01
N ARG A 547 -8.72 -28.42 53.32
CA ARG A 547 -7.75 -27.45 53.87
C ARG A 547 -8.30 -26.57 55.00
N ALA A 548 -9.61 -26.62 55.25
CA ALA A 548 -10.25 -25.92 56.35
C ALA A 548 -10.84 -26.88 57.40
N GLU A 549 -10.41 -28.14 57.44
CA GLU A 549 -10.78 -29.02 58.55
C GLU A 549 -10.41 -28.40 59.91
N GLY A 550 -11.38 -28.39 60.84
CA GLY A 550 -11.25 -27.75 62.15
C GLY A 550 -11.63 -26.26 62.18
N PHE A 551 -12.07 -25.68 61.06
CA PHE A 551 -12.69 -24.35 61.03
C PHE A 551 -14.19 -24.45 61.29
N ASP A 552 -14.75 -23.37 61.85
CA ASP A 552 -16.19 -23.21 62.01
C ASP A 552 -16.78 -22.68 60.69
N VAL A 553 -17.97 -23.16 60.33
CA VAL A 553 -18.72 -22.65 59.19
C VAL A 553 -20.15 -22.33 59.59
N ALA A 554 -20.66 -21.21 59.09
CA ALA A 554 -22.05 -20.80 59.23
C ALA A 554 -22.61 -20.45 57.86
N ALA A 555 -23.85 -20.85 57.60
CA ALA A 555 -24.59 -20.48 56.41
C ALA A 555 -25.95 -19.88 56.77
N SER A 556 -26.49 -19.04 55.90
CA SER A 556 -27.83 -18.46 56.06
C SER A 556 -28.43 -18.12 54.69
N SER A 557 -29.76 -18.20 54.56
CA SER A 557 -30.44 -17.70 53.37
C SER A 557 -30.54 -16.18 53.44
N ILE A 558 -30.21 -15.51 52.35
CA ILE A 558 -30.31 -14.05 52.20
C ILE A 558 -31.43 -13.64 51.23
N GLY A 559 -32.24 -14.61 50.77
CA GLY A 559 -33.40 -14.42 49.91
C GLY A 559 -33.27 -15.15 48.57
N GLY A 560 -34.40 -15.63 48.02
CA GLY A 560 -34.43 -16.35 46.74
C GLY A 560 -33.56 -17.61 46.77
N THR A 561 -32.66 -17.73 45.78
CA THR A 561 -31.66 -18.81 45.68
C THR A 561 -30.28 -18.38 46.21
N SER A 562 -30.20 -17.25 46.92
CA SER A 562 -28.94 -16.71 47.43
C SER A 562 -28.71 -17.06 48.91
N TYR A 563 -27.48 -17.45 49.22
CA TYR A 563 -27.04 -17.86 50.54
C TYR A 563 -25.73 -17.18 50.91
N ARG A 564 -25.59 -16.74 52.16
CA ARG A 564 -24.32 -16.27 52.71
C ARG A 564 -23.64 -17.41 53.45
N VAL A 565 -22.37 -17.65 53.14
CA VAL A 565 -21.54 -18.63 53.82
C VAL A 565 -20.33 -17.92 54.42
N ILE A 566 -20.03 -18.23 55.69
CA ILE A 566 -18.91 -17.68 56.44
C ILE A 566 -18.14 -18.85 57.02
N LEU A 567 -16.88 -18.98 56.63
CA LEU A 567 -15.90 -19.91 57.17
C LEU A 567 -14.90 -19.11 58.01
N TYR A 568 -14.74 -19.46 59.28
CA TYR A 568 -13.89 -18.72 60.21
C TYR A 568 -13.23 -19.65 61.23
N THR A 569 -12.26 -19.12 61.96
CA THR A 569 -11.67 -19.81 63.11
C THR A 569 -11.43 -18.82 64.24
N LEU A 570 -11.64 -19.28 65.47
CA LEU A 570 -11.31 -18.52 66.68
C LEU A 570 -9.86 -18.76 67.14
N SER A 571 -9.14 -19.70 66.50
CA SER A 571 -7.73 -19.97 66.79
C SER A 571 -6.79 -19.11 65.92
N SER A 572 -5.48 -19.33 66.04
CA SER A 572 -4.47 -18.76 65.14
C SER A 572 -4.22 -19.61 63.89
N SER A 573 -5.10 -20.57 63.58
CA SER A 573 -4.99 -21.40 62.39
C SER A 573 -5.21 -20.58 61.11
N SER A 574 -4.56 -20.99 60.03
CA SER A 574 -4.70 -20.41 58.69
C SER A 574 -4.89 -21.52 57.65
N ILE A 575 -5.68 -21.25 56.63
CA ILE A 575 -5.81 -22.07 55.42
C ILE A 575 -4.54 -21.87 54.58
N SER A 576 -3.85 -22.97 54.30
CA SER A 576 -2.61 -22.96 53.53
C SER A 576 -2.84 -22.56 52.07
N VAL A 577 -1.79 -22.03 51.43
CA VAL A 577 -1.74 -21.75 49.99
C VAL A 577 -2.07 -23.01 49.19
N GLY A 578 -2.83 -22.86 48.09
CA GLY A 578 -3.20 -23.98 47.23
C GLY A 578 -4.56 -23.79 46.56
N GLY A 579 -5.16 -24.90 46.11
CA GLY A 579 -6.37 -24.84 45.28
C GLY A 579 -7.43 -25.90 45.55
N GLU A 580 -7.43 -26.49 46.73
CA GLU A 580 -8.32 -27.58 47.15
C GLU A 580 -9.56 -27.10 47.94
N SER A 581 -10.47 -28.04 48.21
CA SER A 581 -11.73 -27.80 48.93
C SER A 581 -11.52 -27.23 50.33
N ILE A 582 -12.44 -26.31 50.70
CA ILE A 582 -12.53 -25.69 52.04
C ILE A 582 -13.90 -25.84 52.67
N ILE A 583 -14.98 -25.94 51.88
CA ILE A 583 -16.36 -26.02 52.36
C ILE A 583 -17.10 -27.08 51.56
N GLN A 584 -18.01 -27.79 52.21
CA GLN A 584 -18.95 -28.72 51.59
C GLN A 584 -20.37 -28.21 51.78
N LEU A 585 -21.09 -28.08 50.66
CA LEU A 585 -22.46 -27.58 50.57
C LEU A 585 -23.40 -28.75 50.19
N PRO A 586 -24.26 -29.24 51.09
CA PRO A 586 -25.28 -30.22 50.76
C PRO A 586 -26.42 -29.54 49.99
N ILE A 587 -26.60 -29.89 48.72
CA ILE A 587 -27.54 -29.22 47.81
C ILE A 587 -28.53 -30.24 47.24
N SER A 588 -29.81 -30.04 47.52
CA SER A 588 -30.90 -30.81 46.91
C SER A 588 -31.31 -30.19 45.58
N ILE A 589 -31.45 -31.02 44.54
CA ILE A 589 -31.81 -30.59 43.18
C ILE A 589 -33.18 -31.17 42.81
N ALA A 590 -34.13 -30.34 42.41
CA ALA A 590 -35.47 -30.81 42.06
C ALA A 590 -35.50 -31.66 40.76
N GLY A 591 -36.48 -32.57 40.67
CA GLY A 591 -36.62 -33.52 39.57
C GLY A 591 -36.92 -32.91 38.18
N ASN A 592 -37.37 -31.66 38.13
CA ASN A 592 -37.73 -30.96 36.88
C ASN A 592 -36.57 -30.16 36.25
N VAL A 593 -35.42 -30.05 36.92
CA VAL A 593 -34.27 -29.27 36.46
C VAL A 593 -33.65 -29.93 35.21
N GLY A 594 -33.48 -29.23 34.09
CA GLY A 594 -32.90 -29.79 32.86
C GLY A 594 -31.45 -30.29 33.05
N LEU A 595 -31.03 -31.33 32.33
CA LEU A 595 -29.63 -31.78 32.38
C LEU A 595 -28.68 -30.71 31.80
N GLY A 596 -27.44 -30.71 32.25
CA GLY A 596 -26.40 -29.82 31.74
C GLY A 596 -25.52 -29.20 32.83
N ASN A 597 -24.75 -28.18 32.43
CA ASN A 597 -23.78 -27.54 33.32
C ASN A 597 -24.40 -26.34 34.03
N TYR A 598 -24.16 -26.28 35.34
CA TYR A 598 -24.68 -25.25 36.23
C TYR A 598 -23.53 -24.54 36.93
N LYS A 599 -23.64 -23.21 37.05
CA LYS A 599 -22.63 -22.36 37.70
C LYS A 599 -23.18 -21.80 38.98
N PHE A 600 -22.27 -21.57 39.94
CA PHE A 600 -22.54 -20.80 41.13
C PHE A 600 -22.00 -19.38 40.92
N ASN A 601 -22.85 -18.38 41.15
CA ASN A 601 -22.41 -16.99 41.11
C ASN A 601 -21.98 -16.59 42.52
N PHE A 602 -20.69 -16.31 42.68
CA PHE A 602 -20.14 -15.80 43.93
C PHE A 602 -20.12 -14.27 43.91
N SER A 603 -20.58 -13.65 44.99
CA SER A 603 -20.55 -12.20 45.20
C SER A 603 -20.23 -11.88 46.66
N ASN A 604 -19.91 -10.62 46.97
CA ASN A 604 -19.54 -10.19 48.33
C ASN A 604 -18.46 -11.09 48.97
N VAL A 605 -17.51 -11.53 48.15
CA VAL A 605 -16.41 -12.40 48.56
C VAL A 605 -15.42 -11.58 49.38
N ILE A 606 -15.12 -12.06 50.59
CA ILE A 606 -14.08 -11.52 51.46
C ILE A 606 -13.19 -12.69 51.84
N ILE A 607 -11.89 -12.57 51.57
CA ILE A 607 -10.91 -13.57 51.99
C ILE A 607 -9.94 -12.83 52.88
N SER A 608 -9.97 -13.09 54.18
CA SER A 608 -9.10 -12.38 55.11
C SER A 608 -7.77 -13.11 55.26
N ASP A 609 -6.65 -12.39 55.22
CA ASP A 609 -5.33 -12.96 55.50
C ASP A 609 -5.08 -13.15 57.02
N THR A 610 -3.84 -13.45 57.41
CA THR A 610 -3.47 -13.60 58.83
C THR A 610 -3.47 -12.29 59.62
N SER A 611 -3.42 -11.14 58.94
CA SER A 611 -3.53 -9.78 59.50
C SER A 611 -4.97 -9.24 59.56
N ASN A 612 -5.93 -10.01 59.03
CA ASN A 612 -7.35 -9.65 58.83
C ASN A 612 -7.58 -8.58 57.74
N ALA A 613 -6.65 -8.42 56.81
CA ALA A 613 -6.85 -7.65 55.59
C ALA A 613 -7.58 -8.51 54.54
N ASP A 614 -8.48 -7.89 53.76
CA ASP A 614 -9.12 -8.58 52.64
C ASP A 614 -8.15 -8.69 51.47
N ILE A 615 -7.89 -9.92 51.04
CA ILE A 615 -6.97 -10.31 49.95
C ILE A 615 -7.72 -10.90 48.75
N ASN A 616 -9.06 -10.80 48.74
CA ASN A 616 -9.89 -11.25 47.63
C ASN A 616 -9.45 -10.62 46.29
N SER A 617 -9.41 -11.44 45.24
CA SER A 617 -9.12 -11.04 43.87
C SER A 617 -10.21 -11.50 42.91
N SER A 618 -10.14 -11.00 41.67
CA SER A 618 -10.93 -11.58 40.59
C SER A 618 -10.57 -13.06 40.38
N ALA A 619 -11.57 -13.87 40.07
CA ALA A 619 -11.39 -15.29 39.79
C ALA A 619 -10.68 -15.49 38.45
N LEU A 620 -9.62 -16.31 38.44
CA LEU A 620 -8.90 -16.67 37.22
C LEU A 620 -9.55 -17.84 36.47
N GLU A 621 -10.40 -18.60 37.17
CA GLU A 621 -11.08 -19.81 36.69
C GLU A 621 -12.47 -19.90 37.35
N ILE A 622 -13.42 -20.56 36.68
CA ILE A 622 -14.78 -20.79 37.17
C ILE A 622 -15.04 -22.29 37.14
N GLY A 623 -15.74 -22.80 38.17
CA GLY A 623 -16.15 -24.19 38.22
C GLY A 623 -17.62 -24.38 37.87
N GLU A 624 -17.97 -25.62 37.51
CA GLU A 624 -19.29 -26.01 37.04
C GLU A 624 -19.74 -27.33 37.67
N LEU A 625 -21.03 -27.44 37.99
CA LEU A 625 -21.66 -28.71 38.33
C LEU A 625 -22.29 -29.30 37.07
N THR A 626 -22.06 -30.58 36.80
CA THR A 626 -22.70 -31.28 35.68
C THR A 626 -23.88 -32.08 36.21
N LEU A 627 -25.10 -31.62 35.95
CA LEU A 627 -26.31 -32.36 36.29
C LEU A 627 -26.51 -33.48 35.28
N VAL A 628 -26.36 -34.71 35.75
CA VAL A 628 -26.55 -35.95 34.99
C VAL A 628 -27.73 -36.74 35.56
N ASP A 629 -28.31 -37.62 34.74
CA ASP A 629 -29.33 -38.55 35.21
C ASP A 629 -28.70 -39.84 35.71
N LYS A 630 -29.43 -40.53 36.60
CA LYS A 630 -29.09 -41.89 37.03
C LYS A 630 -29.40 -42.89 35.92
N VAL A 631 -28.63 -43.96 35.84
CA VAL A 631 -29.02 -45.11 35.00
C VAL A 631 -29.97 -46.04 35.77
N SER A 632 -30.91 -46.67 35.07
CA SER A 632 -31.92 -47.57 35.63
C SER A 632 -31.85 -48.96 34.99
N LEU A 633 -31.95 -50.00 35.81
CA LEU A 633 -31.75 -51.39 35.42
C LEU A 633 -32.77 -52.30 36.12
N GLY A 634 -33.63 -52.94 35.33
CA GLY A 634 -34.53 -54.00 35.77
C GLY A 634 -33.92 -55.35 35.40
N LEU A 635 -33.80 -56.24 36.39
CA LEU A 635 -33.21 -57.57 36.19
C LEU A 635 -34.19 -58.64 36.61
N LYS A 636 -34.09 -59.80 35.97
CA LYS A 636 -34.81 -60.99 36.38
C LYS A 636 -33.87 -62.19 36.49
N MET A 637 -33.92 -62.89 37.61
CA MET A 637 -33.14 -64.09 37.87
C MET A 637 -33.86 -65.00 38.87
N PHE A 638 -33.69 -66.32 38.76
CA PHE A 638 -34.16 -67.27 39.76
C PHE A 638 -33.01 -67.86 40.56
N LEU A 639 -33.29 -68.26 41.80
CA LEU A 639 -32.36 -68.98 42.67
C LEU A 639 -32.75 -70.46 42.70
N GLN A 640 -31.80 -71.37 42.42
CA GLN A 640 -32.10 -72.80 42.25
C GLN A 640 -32.85 -73.36 43.46
N GLY A 641 -32.41 -73.05 44.68
CA GLY A 641 -32.98 -73.59 45.91
C GLY A 641 -34.49 -73.39 46.01
N PRO A 642 -34.96 -72.15 46.19
CA PRO A 642 -36.38 -71.85 46.32
C PRO A 642 -37.19 -72.13 45.03
N PHE A 643 -36.53 -72.29 43.88
CA PHE A 643 -37.20 -72.60 42.60
C PHE A 643 -37.28 -74.11 42.27
N SER A 644 -36.52 -74.98 42.96
CA SER A 644 -36.41 -76.40 42.58
C SER A 644 -37.69 -77.20 42.86
N ASN A 645 -38.42 -76.87 43.93
CA ASN A 645 -39.70 -77.49 44.28
C ASN A 645 -40.69 -76.43 44.76
N PRO A 646 -41.21 -75.60 43.83
CA PRO A 646 -42.01 -74.45 44.21
C PRO A 646 -43.42 -74.86 44.64
N SER A 647 -43.95 -74.18 45.66
CA SER A 647 -45.32 -74.35 46.15
C SER A 647 -46.38 -73.89 45.13
N ILE A 648 -46.03 -72.93 44.28
CA ILE A 648 -46.81 -72.45 43.14
C ILE A 648 -45.93 -72.58 41.90
N PRO A 649 -46.36 -73.27 40.82
CA PRO A 649 -45.56 -73.38 39.59
C PRO A 649 -45.09 -72.01 39.10
N ASP A 650 -43.83 -71.95 38.63
CA ASP A 650 -43.15 -70.77 38.10
C ASP A 650 -42.88 -69.63 39.12
N LEU A 651 -43.09 -69.84 40.42
CA LEU A 651 -42.74 -68.89 41.49
C LEU A 651 -41.81 -69.53 42.52
N MET A 652 -40.71 -68.86 42.88
CA MET A 652 -39.84 -69.26 43.99
C MET A 652 -40.62 -69.33 45.31
N ASN A 653 -40.19 -70.19 46.23
CA ASN A 653 -40.66 -70.15 47.61
C ASN A 653 -40.05 -68.95 48.36
N ASP A 654 -40.82 -68.34 49.28
CA ASP A 654 -40.48 -67.14 50.03
C ASP A 654 -40.43 -67.39 51.55
N ASP A 655 -40.14 -68.60 52.00
CA ASP A 655 -40.26 -68.99 53.41
C ASP A 655 -39.41 -68.12 54.36
N LEU A 656 -38.26 -67.64 53.90
CA LEU A 656 -37.43 -66.71 54.68
C LEU A 656 -38.15 -65.40 55.05
N ARG A 657 -39.10 -64.95 54.21
CA ARG A 657 -39.84 -63.71 54.41
C ARG A 657 -40.62 -63.69 55.73
N LEU A 658 -41.13 -64.84 56.17
CA LEU A 658 -42.09 -64.92 57.28
C LEU A 658 -41.50 -64.60 58.66
N SER A 659 -40.18 -64.64 58.86
CA SER A 659 -39.48 -64.12 60.07
C SER A 659 -37.94 -64.21 60.01
N ASN A 660 -37.33 -64.62 58.90
CA ASN A 660 -35.89 -64.90 58.84
C ASN A 660 -35.11 -63.83 58.05
N LEU A 661 -35.70 -63.12 57.08
CA LEU A 661 -34.97 -62.10 56.29
C LEU A 661 -34.49 -60.90 57.14
N PRO A 662 -33.21 -60.51 57.04
CA PRO A 662 -32.68 -59.34 57.74
C PRO A 662 -33.14 -58.03 57.07
N THR A 663 -33.44 -57.02 57.90
CA THR A 663 -33.78 -55.67 57.42
C THR A 663 -32.56 -54.84 57.01
N THR A 664 -31.36 -55.34 57.26
CA THR A 664 -30.10 -54.74 56.80
C THR A 664 -29.49 -55.68 55.79
N SER A 665 -29.08 -55.16 54.64
CA SER A 665 -28.40 -55.92 53.60
C SER A 665 -27.17 -56.65 54.18
N PRO A 666 -26.93 -57.92 53.79
CA PRO A 666 -25.73 -58.64 54.17
C PRO A 666 -24.48 -58.18 53.42
N TYR A 667 -24.60 -57.26 52.45
CA TYR A 667 -23.51 -56.79 51.61
C TYR A 667 -22.84 -55.51 52.14
N SER A 668 -21.78 -55.08 51.46
CA SER A 668 -20.90 -53.99 51.90
C SER A 668 -21.58 -52.62 52.01
N ASP A 669 -22.69 -52.40 51.30
CA ASP A 669 -23.46 -51.16 51.40
C ASP A 669 -24.30 -51.05 52.69
N ALA A 670 -24.52 -52.17 53.40
CA ALA A 670 -25.29 -52.28 54.63
C ALA A 670 -26.63 -51.52 54.59
N VAL A 671 -27.27 -51.45 53.41
CA VAL A 671 -28.49 -50.66 53.23
C VAL A 671 -29.62 -51.25 54.06
N VAL A 672 -30.41 -50.37 54.71
CA VAL A 672 -31.53 -50.78 55.57
C VAL A 672 -32.84 -50.64 54.81
N VAL A 673 -33.62 -51.72 54.73
CA VAL A 673 -34.96 -51.75 54.16
C VAL A 673 -36.01 -51.48 55.22
N ASN A 674 -37.12 -50.87 54.81
CA ASN A 674 -38.31 -50.78 55.65
C ASN A 674 -38.88 -52.19 55.88
N PRO A 675 -39.04 -52.65 57.14
CA PRO A 675 -39.53 -54.01 57.42
C PRO A 675 -40.86 -54.36 56.75
N ASN A 676 -41.69 -53.36 56.45
CA ASN A 676 -42.98 -53.56 55.78
C ASN A 676 -42.86 -54.07 54.33
N VAL A 677 -41.69 -53.94 53.68
CA VAL A 677 -41.43 -54.47 52.34
C VAL A 677 -41.48 -56.00 52.32
N PHE A 678 -41.22 -56.65 53.46
CA PHE A 678 -41.29 -58.11 53.60
C PHE A 678 -42.72 -58.61 53.94
N ASN A 679 -43.73 -57.74 53.93
CA ASN A 679 -45.11 -58.21 54.00
C ASN A 679 -45.55 -58.84 52.67
N THR A 680 -46.73 -59.48 52.66
CA THR A 680 -47.27 -60.07 51.45
C THR A 680 -47.47 -59.01 50.35
N GLY A 681 -47.01 -59.33 49.14
CA GLY A 681 -47.05 -58.46 47.98
C GLY A 681 -45.82 -57.57 47.77
N GLY A 682 -44.69 -57.83 48.45
CA GLY A 682 -43.44 -57.06 48.25
C GLY A 682 -43.51 -55.58 48.66
N ILE A 683 -44.62 -55.19 49.27
CA ILE A 683 -44.99 -53.83 49.70
C ILE A 683 -45.65 -54.00 51.09
N SER A 684 -46.16 -52.93 51.69
CA SER A 684 -46.93 -52.89 52.94
C SER A 684 -48.23 -53.74 52.99
N GLY A 685 -48.24 -54.97 52.46
CA GLY A 685 -49.34 -55.94 52.56
C GLY A 685 -50.37 -55.93 51.42
N LEU A 686 -50.13 -55.18 50.33
CA LEU A 686 -51.15 -54.86 49.31
C LEU A 686 -50.82 -55.30 47.87
N GLY A 687 -49.64 -55.89 47.62
CA GLY A 687 -49.21 -56.31 46.28
C GLY A 687 -49.59 -57.75 45.91
N LEU A 688 -49.08 -58.24 44.77
CA LEU A 688 -49.36 -59.59 44.29
C LEU A 688 -48.43 -60.60 44.96
N VAL A 689 -48.90 -61.84 45.18
CA VAL A 689 -48.07 -62.90 45.80
C VAL A 689 -46.76 -63.18 45.05
N LYS A 690 -46.70 -62.87 43.75
CA LYS A 690 -45.49 -63.02 42.94
C LYS A 690 -44.39 -62.01 43.30
N ASP A 691 -44.78 -60.89 43.93
CA ASP A 691 -43.91 -59.78 44.32
C ASP A 691 -43.34 -59.99 45.74
N ASP A 692 -43.70 -61.06 46.45
CA ASP A 692 -43.14 -61.41 47.76
C ASP A 692 -41.61 -61.53 47.67
N ILE A 693 -40.89 -60.98 48.66
CA ILE A 693 -39.42 -61.00 48.67
C ILE A 693 -38.90 -62.37 49.10
N VAL A 694 -37.97 -62.93 48.32
CA VAL A 694 -37.31 -64.21 48.58
C VAL A 694 -35.99 -64.01 49.34
N ASP A 695 -35.10 -63.14 48.87
CA ASP A 695 -33.79 -62.88 49.47
C ASP A 695 -33.17 -61.53 49.01
N TRP A 696 -32.00 -61.21 49.53
CA TRP A 696 -31.10 -60.14 49.09
C TRP A 696 -30.16 -60.62 47.98
N VAL A 697 -29.88 -59.75 47.00
CA VAL A 697 -28.89 -59.98 45.93
C VAL A 697 -27.94 -58.80 45.82
N TRP A 698 -26.72 -59.03 45.34
CA TRP A 698 -25.71 -58.00 45.11
C TRP A 698 -25.46 -57.82 43.61
N ILE A 699 -25.77 -56.62 43.11
CA ILE A 699 -25.69 -56.31 41.70
C ILE A 699 -24.50 -55.39 41.45
N GLU A 700 -23.68 -55.75 40.47
CA GLU A 700 -22.49 -55.00 40.10
C GLU A 700 -22.60 -54.51 38.66
N LEU A 701 -22.33 -53.22 38.46
CA LEU A 701 -22.00 -52.65 37.17
C LEU A 701 -20.49 -52.66 37.01
N ARG A 702 -20.02 -53.27 35.92
CA ARG A 702 -18.60 -53.42 35.60
C ARG A 702 -18.27 -52.73 34.28
N ASP A 703 -17.02 -52.30 34.16
CA ASP A 703 -16.53 -51.52 33.01
C ASP A 703 -16.70 -52.30 31.69
N ALA A 704 -17.19 -51.63 30.64
CA ALA A 704 -17.43 -52.27 29.34
C ALA A 704 -16.16 -52.74 28.62
N LEU A 705 -14.99 -52.17 28.94
CA LEU A 705 -13.71 -52.55 28.35
C LEU A 705 -12.97 -53.58 29.22
N ASN A 706 -13.23 -53.61 30.52
CA ASN A 706 -12.65 -54.58 31.45
C ASN A 706 -13.66 -55.06 32.52
N ASN A 707 -14.21 -56.25 32.31
CA ASN A 707 -15.19 -56.86 33.22
C ASN A 707 -14.64 -57.29 34.60
N GLU A 708 -13.35 -57.12 34.89
CA GLU A 708 -12.78 -57.27 36.23
C GLU A 708 -12.96 -56.00 37.07
N THR A 709 -13.19 -54.85 36.42
CA THR A 709 -13.30 -53.54 37.10
C THR A 709 -14.74 -53.26 37.49
N VAL A 710 -15.03 -53.29 38.79
CA VAL A 710 -16.34 -52.91 39.33
C VAL A 710 -16.45 -51.39 39.38
N ILE A 711 -17.44 -50.82 38.67
CA ILE A 711 -17.75 -49.39 38.65
C ILE A 711 -18.67 -49.03 39.82
N SER A 712 -19.69 -49.85 40.05
CA SER A 712 -20.63 -49.64 41.16
C SER A 712 -21.23 -50.97 41.60
N GLY A 713 -21.44 -51.15 42.90
CA GLY A 713 -22.18 -52.27 43.47
C GLY A 713 -23.38 -51.78 44.29
N LYS A 714 -24.48 -52.52 44.29
CA LYS A 714 -25.69 -52.16 45.03
C LYS A 714 -26.50 -53.39 45.43
N SER A 715 -27.05 -53.36 46.64
CA SER A 715 -28.01 -54.37 47.10
C SER A 715 -29.37 -54.21 46.42
N GLY A 716 -29.94 -55.34 46.01
CA GLY A 716 -31.32 -55.47 45.56
C GLY A 716 -32.06 -56.57 46.32
N LEU A 717 -33.37 -56.65 46.11
CA LEU A 717 -34.24 -57.68 46.64
C LEU A 717 -34.76 -58.51 45.47
N ILE A 718 -34.73 -59.84 45.59
CA ILE A 718 -35.26 -60.74 44.57
C ILE A 718 -36.67 -61.21 44.95
N GLN A 719 -37.63 -61.08 44.03
CA GLN A 719 -39.04 -61.43 44.21
C GLN A 719 -39.32 -62.87 43.77
N ARG A 720 -40.49 -63.42 44.14
CA ARG A 720 -40.83 -64.81 43.81
C ARG A 720 -40.91 -65.11 42.33
N ASP A 721 -41.33 -64.15 41.51
CA ASP A 721 -41.31 -64.31 40.05
C ASP A 721 -39.92 -64.07 39.43
N GLY A 722 -38.91 -63.73 40.23
CA GLY A 722 -37.52 -63.55 39.82
C GLY A 722 -37.13 -62.09 39.58
N ASP A 723 -38.07 -61.15 39.64
CA ASP A 723 -37.77 -59.73 39.45
C ASP A 723 -36.85 -59.23 40.58
N ILE A 724 -35.81 -58.47 40.21
CA ILE A 724 -34.88 -57.85 41.16
C ILE A 724 -35.21 -56.36 41.27
N VAL A 725 -35.59 -55.95 42.47
CA VAL A 725 -36.08 -54.61 42.79
C VAL A 725 -35.19 -53.92 43.81
N ALA A 726 -35.32 -52.59 43.90
CA ALA A 726 -34.68 -51.78 44.91
C ALA A 726 -35.26 -52.06 46.31
N VAL A 727 -34.66 -51.44 47.33
CA VAL A 727 -35.06 -51.61 48.74
C VAL A 727 -36.47 -51.09 49.07
N ASP A 728 -37.16 -50.44 48.14
CA ASP A 728 -38.59 -50.11 48.31
C ASP A 728 -39.52 -51.29 47.96
N GLY A 729 -38.97 -52.38 47.41
CA GLY A 729 -39.70 -53.58 47.02
C GLY A 729 -40.42 -53.47 45.67
N VAL A 730 -40.25 -52.36 44.93
CA VAL A 730 -41.04 -52.09 43.72
C VAL A 730 -40.20 -51.52 42.59
N SER A 731 -39.37 -50.52 42.87
CA SER A 731 -38.63 -49.80 41.85
C SER A 731 -37.52 -50.66 41.27
N VAL A 732 -37.17 -50.43 40.00
CA VAL A 732 -35.94 -50.99 39.42
C VAL A 732 -34.70 -50.40 40.12
N LEU A 733 -33.55 -51.06 39.98
CA LEU A 733 -32.30 -50.54 40.52
C LEU A 733 -31.87 -49.30 39.76
N SER A 734 -31.40 -48.28 40.48
CA SER A 734 -30.83 -47.06 39.90
C SER A 734 -29.40 -46.85 40.38
N TYR A 735 -28.53 -46.32 39.53
CA TYR A 735 -27.11 -46.10 39.82
C TYR A 735 -26.69 -44.67 39.49
N ASN A 736 -25.86 -44.10 40.35
CA ASN A 736 -25.23 -42.79 40.17
C ASN A 736 -23.97 -42.96 39.30
N VAL A 737 -24.17 -43.41 38.07
CA VAL A 737 -23.14 -43.55 37.04
C VAL A 737 -23.67 -42.96 35.74
N ASN A 738 -22.76 -42.67 34.81
CA ASN A 738 -23.13 -42.11 33.52
C ASN A 738 -23.89 -43.11 32.65
N ALA A 739 -24.68 -42.59 31.70
CA ALA A 739 -25.32 -43.45 30.70
C ALA A 739 -24.24 -43.99 29.74
N ASP A 740 -23.99 -45.29 29.81
CA ASP A 740 -22.95 -45.97 29.04
C ASP A 740 -23.24 -47.48 29.01
N ASP A 741 -22.41 -48.21 28.27
CA ASP A 741 -22.37 -49.67 28.29
C ASP A 741 -21.73 -50.20 29.59
N TYR A 742 -22.37 -51.18 30.21
CA TYR A 742 -21.86 -51.85 31.42
C TYR A 742 -22.06 -53.36 31.34
N TYR A 743 -21.07 -54.13 31.81
CA TYR A 743 -21.34 -55.52 32.17
C TYR A 743 -22.13 -55.56 33.48
N VAL A 744 -23.12 -56.45 33.56
CA VAL A 744 -23.98 -56.59 34.75
C VAL A 744 -23.71 -57.93 35.40
N ALA A 745 -23.29 -57.91 36.65
CA ALA A 745 -23.12 -59.11 37.47
C ALA A 745 -24.23 -59.22 38.52
N ILE A 746 -24.76 -60.43 38.69
CA ILE A 746 -25.72 -60.78 39.74
C ILE A 746 -25.04 -61.78 40.67
N ASN A 747 -24.82 -61.37 41.90
CA ASN A 747 -24.19 -62.18 42.94
C ASN A 747 -25.19 -62.43 44.07
N HIS A 748 -25.02 -63.56 44.75
CA HIS A 748 -25.88 -63.97 45.85
C HIS A 748 -25.03 -64.63 46.95
N ARG A 749 -25.48 -64.59 48.21
CA ARG A 749 -24.68 -65.01 49.38
C ARG A 749 -24.26 -66.48 49.41
N ASN A 750 -25.00 -67.36 48.73
CA ASN A 750 -24.75 -68.81 48.74
C ASN A 750 -24.98 -69.49 47.37
N HIS A 751 -25.02 -68.69 46.30
CA HIS A 751 -25.14 -69.16 44.93
C HIS A 751 -24.00 -68.59 44.08
N LEU A 752 -23.53 -69.34 43.08
CA LEU A 752 -22.56 -68.85 42.11
C LEU A 752 -23.15 -67.67 41.33
N GLY A 753 -22.41 -66.55 41.30
CA GLY A 753 -22.81 -65.37 40.55
C GLY A 753 -22.78 -65.59 39.03
N ILE A 754 -23.49 -64.72 38.30
CA ILE A 754 -23.43 -64.63 36.83
C ILE A 754 -23.00 -63.24 36.38
N LEU A 755 -22.49 -63.16 35.15
CA LEU A 755 -22.17 -61.92 34.47
C LEU A 755 -22.82 -61.93 33.09
N SER A 756 -23.26 -60.77 32.61
CA SER A 756 -23.74 -60.63 31.24
C SER A 756 -22.65 -61.02 30.23
N SER A 757 -23.02 -61.67 29.13
CA SER A 757 -22.09 -62.12 28.08
C SER A 757 -21.51 -60.95 27.26
N THR A 758 -22.24 -59.84 27.23
CA THR A 758 -21.89 -58.57 26.58
C THR A 758 -22.22 -57.41 27.50
N SER A 759 -21.62 -56.25 27.24
CA SER A 759 -21.99 -55.00 27.91
C SER A 759 -23.37 -54.54 27.43
N LEU A 760 -24.10 -53.88 28.33
CA LEU A 760 -25.48 -53.45 28.16
C LEU A 760 -25.55 -51.94 28.32
N PHE A 761 -26.12 -51.23 27.33
CA PHE A 761 -26.30 -49.79 27.41
C PHE A 761 -27.35 -49.42 28.45
N LEU A 762 -26.94 -48.74 29.51
CA LEU A 762 -27.82 -48.27 30.58
C LEU A 762 -28.04 -46.76 30.47
N SER A 763 -29.28 -46.33 30.72
CA SER A 763 -29.67 -44.92 30.69
C SER A 763 -30.73 -44.65 31.74
N SER A 764 -31.24 -43.42 31.81
CA SER A 764 -32.37 -43.09 32.68
C SER A 764 -33.67 -43.83 32.32
N THR A 765 -33.78 -44.36 31.10
CA THR A 765 -34.84 -45.29 30.73
C THR A 765 -34.47 -46.70 31.22
N PRO A 766 -35.28 -47.34 32.08
CA PRO A 766 -34.99 -48.68 32.59
C PRO A 766 -34.79 -49.70 31.48
N LEU A 767 -33.59 -50.30 31.41
CA LEU A 767 -33.37 -51.48 30.59
C LEU A 767 -33.83 -52.72 31.39
N SER A 768 -34.70 -53.54 30.79
CA SER A 768 -35.15 -54.79 31.39
C SER A 768 -34.36 -55.97 30.79
N VAL A 769 -33.70 -56.75 31.64
CA VAL A 769 -32.89 -57.90 31.24
C VAL A 769 -33.37 -59.14 31.99
N ASP A 770 -33.82 -60.14 31.23
CA ASP A 770 -34.32 -61.39 31.79
C ASP A 770 -33.31 -62.52 31.57
N PHE A 771 -32.56 -62.85 32.62
CA PHE A 771 -31.59 -63.94 32.59
C PHE A 771 -32.21 -65.32 32.79
N THR A 772 -33.52 -65.41 33.00
CA THR A 772 -34.21 -66.68 33.27
C THR A 772 -34.57 -67.45 32.00
N THR A 773 -34.57 -66.80 30.82
CA THR A 773 -35.08 -67.38 29.57
C THR A 773 -34.03 -67.55 28.47
N ASP A 774 -32.96 -66.74 28.45
CA ASP A 774 -31.95 -66.76 27.40
C ASP A 774 -30.52 -66.92 27.96
N VAL A 775 -29.96 -68.11 27.78
CA VAL A 775 -28.61 -68.46 28.24
C VAL A 775 -27.51 -67.71 27.47
N SER A 776 -27.81 -67.17 26.28
CA SER A 776 -26.84 -66.42 25.48
C SER A 776 -26.50 -65.06 26.10
N LEU A 777 -27.33 -64.56 27.00
CA LEU A 777 -27.10 -63.33 27.76
C LEU A 777 -26.05 -63.51 28.86
N ILE A 778 -25.59 -64.75 29.15
CA ILE A 778 -24.77 -65.07 30.32
C ILE A 778 -23.37 -65.54 29.91
N GLN A 779 -22.32 -64.93 30.48
CA GLN A 779 -20.95 -65.36 30.28
C GLN A 779 -20.74 -66.78 30.82
N GLY A 780 -20.10 -67.65 30.03
CA GLY A 780 -19.96 -69.08 30.34
C GLY A 780 -21.16 -69.95 29.95
N GLY A 781 -22.25 -69.34 29.48
CA GLY A 781 -23.43 -70.03 28.95
C GLY A 781 -24.00 -71.06 29.94
N SER A 782 -24.27 -72.28 29.46
CA SER A 782 -24.88 -73.35 30.27
C SER A 782 -24.02 -73.85 31.44
N ASN A 783 -22.76 -73.43 31.55
CA ASN A 783 -21.91 -73.76 32.70
C ASN A 783 -22.16 -72.83 33.90
N ALA A 784 -22.65 -71.61 33.66
CA ALA A 784 -22.85 -70.58 34.67
C ALA A 784 -24.21 -70.67 35.39
N VAL A 785 -25.17 -71.39 34.81
CA VAL A 785 -26.55 -71.50 35.31
C VAL A 785 -27.05 -72.94 35.25
N LEU A 786 -28.14 -73.21 35.97
CA LEU A 786 -28.85 -74.49 35.89
C LEU A 786 -30.22 -74.30 35.22
N ASN A 787 -30.63 -75.24 34.36
CA ASN A 787 -32.00 -75.26 33.85
C ASN A 787 -32.89 -76.08 34.77
N VAL A 788 -33.88 -75.43 35.38
CA VAL A 788 -34.88 -76.04 36.26
C VAL A 788 -36.25 -75.68 35.70
N SER A 789 -37.05 -76.68 35.35
CA SER A 789 -38.42 -76.47 34.83
C SER A 789 -38.50 -75.47 33.65
N ASN A 790 -37.55 -75.54 32.71
CA ASN A 790 -37.41 -74.64 31.55
C ASN A 790 -36.98 -73.19 31.85
N ASN A 791 -36.63 -72.87 33.10
CA ASN A 791 -36.08 -71.57 33.48
C ASN A 791 -34.63 -71.72 33.96
N LEU A 792 -33.84 -70.69 33.75
CA LEU A 792 -32.45 -70.62 34.19
C LEU A 792 -32.38 -70.09 35.63
N THR A 793 -31.62 -70.78 36.47
CA THR A 793 -31.43 -70.45 37.88
C THR A 793 -29.95 -70.27 38.22
N LEU A 794 -29.63 -69.41 39.20
CA LEU A 794 -28.30 -69.36 39.80
C LEU A 794 -28.04 -70.69 40.49
N ILE A 795 -26.79 -71.15 40.42
CA ILE A 795 -26.40 -72.45 40.96
C ILE A 795 -26.16 -72.30 42.46
N GLY A 796 -26.93 -73.01 43.29
CA GLY A 796 -26.75 -73.00 44.75
C GLY A 796 -25.56 -73.86 45.19
N GLY A 797 -24.93 -73.49 46.31
CA GLY A 797 -23.91 -74.33 46.97
C GLY A 797 -22.57 -73.64 47.23
N ASP A 798 -22.41 -72.37 46.85
CA ASP A 798 -21.21 -71.57 47.14
C ASP A 798 -21.32 -70.96 48.55
N TYR A 799 -21.20 -71.81 49.58
CA TYR A 799 -21.49 -71.45 50.97
C TYR A 799 -20.60 -70.31 51.51
N ASP A 800 -19.31 -70.32 51.16
CA ASP A 800 -18.33 -69.32 51.62
C ASP A 800 -18.15 -68.16 50.64
N SER A 801 -18.93 -68.12 49.55
CA SER A 801 -18.90 -67.10 48.50
C SER A 801 -17.52 -66.97 47.82
N ASN A 802 -16.78 -68.07 47.67
CA ASN A 802 -15.48 -68.08 47.00
C ASN A 802 -15.58 -68.29 45.48
N GLY A 803 -16.79 -68.44 44.93
CA GLY A 803 -17.05 -68.64 43.52
C GLY A 803 -16.88 -70.09 43.06
N GLN A 804 -16.79 -71.07 43.97
CA GLN A 804 -16.63 -72.49 43.67
C GLN A 804 -17.49 -73.35 44.61
N VAL A 805 -18.11 -74.39 44.06
CA VAL A 805 -18.86 -75.37 44.85
C VAL A 805 -17.99 -76.59 45.13
N GLN A 806 -17.51 -76.73 46.36
CA GLN A 806 -16.49 -77.71 46.74
C GLN A 806 -16.92 -78.58 47.94
N ASN A 807 -16.11 -79.61 48.24
CA ASN A 807 -16.31 -80.46 49.42
C ASN A 807 -16.10 -79.69 50.74
N THR A 808 -15.35 -78.58 50.71
CA THR A 808 -15.16 -77.69 51.86
C THR A 808 -16.46 -77.01 52.25
N ASP A 809 -17.26 -76.58 51.28
CA ASP A 809 -18.59 -76.01 51.49
C ASP A 809 -19.53 -76.99 52.18
N ILE A 810 -19.58 -78.24 51.69
CA ILE A 810 -20.35 -79.32 52.33
C ILE A 810 -19.89 -79.53 53.78
N SER A 811 -18.57 -79.59 54.00
CA SER A 811 -18.00 -79.80 55.33
C SER A 811 -18.43 -78.69 56.31
N ASN A 812 -18.55 -77.44 55.83
CA ASN A 812 -19.00 -76.30 56.62
C ASN A 812 -20.52 -76.32 56.88
N ILE A 813 -21.34 -76.75 55.90
CA ILE A 813 -22.79 -76.90 56.05
C ILE A 813 -23.11 -78.03 57.04
N VAL A 814 -22.40 -79.17 56.97
CA VAL A 814 -22.61 -80.32 57.88
C VAL A 814 -22.47 -79.93 59.35
N LEU A 815 -21.57 -78.99 59.67
CA LEU A 815 -21.39 -78.48 61.04
C LEU A 815 -22.59 -77.67 61.55
N GLN A 816 -23.49 -77.26 60.67
CA GLN A 816 -24.65 -76.40 60.98
C GLN A 816 -26.00 -77.12 60.80
N LEU A 817 -25.99 -78.43 60.48
CA LEU A 817 -27.21 -79.23 60.32
C LEU A 817 -28.09 -79.17 61.59
N GLY A 818 -29.40 -78.97 61.38
CA GLY A 818 -30.38 -78.77 62.45
C GLY A 818 -30.47 -77.32 62.95
N GLY A 819 -29.69 -76.39 62.39
CA GLY A 819 -29.87 -74.96 62.59
C GLY A 819 -31.07 -74.39 61.84
N SER A 820 -31.51 -73.19 62.22
CA SER A 820 -32.63 -72.47 61.61
C SER A 820 -32.33 -70.97 61.51
N GLY A 821 -32.99 -70.29 60.58
CA GLY A 821 -32.87 -68.84 60.37
C GLY A 821 -32.13 -68.49 59.08
N TYR A 822 -31.77 -67.21 58.93
CA TYR A 822 -31.05 -66.72 57.75
C TYR A 822 -29.58 -67.13 57.79
N SER A 823 -29.23 -68.15 57.00
CA SER A 823 -27.88 -68.71 56.95
C SER A 823 -27.44 -68.98 55.51
N ASN A 824 -26.14 -68.86 55.24
CA ASN A 824 -25.56 -69.30 53.96
C ASN A 824 -25.71 -70.82 53.75
N ALA A 825 -25.84 -71.59 54.84
CA ALA A 825 -26.00 -73.04 54.80
C ALA A 825 -27.43 -73.51 54.45
N ASP A 826 -28.41 -72.62 54.49
CA ASP A 826 -29.78 -72.86 54.02
C ASP A 826 -29.84 -72.56 52.52
N LEU A 827 -29.70 -73.61 51.71
CA LEU A 827 -29.55 -73.50 50.26
C LEU A 827 -30.91 -73.50 49.55
N ASP A 828 -31.93 -74.14 50.13
CA ASP A 828 -33.30 -74.14 49.60
C ASP A 828 -34.16 -72.96 50.09
N MET A 829 -33.63 -72.17 51.03
CA MET A 829 -34.23 -70.95 51.59
C MET A 829 -35.54 -71.21 52.34
N ASN A 830 -35.68 -72.39 52.95
CA ASN A 830 -36.85 -72.71 53.76
C ASN A 830 -36.72 -72.24 55.24
N GLY A 831 -35.58 -71.67 55.62
CA GLY A 831 -35.25 -71.23 56.97
C GLY A 831 -34.72 -72.34 57.89
N GLN A 832 -34.39 -73.52 57.37
CA GLN A 832 -33.88 -74.67 58.11
C GLN A 832 -32.68 -75.30 57.37
N ILE A 833 -31.63 -75.63 58.11
CA ILE A 833 -30.43 -76.28 57.55
C ILE A 833 -30.59 -77.80 57.69
N GLN A 834 -30.86 -78.49 56.57
CA GLN A 834 -31.23 -79.89 56.53
C GLN A 834 -30.35 -80.71 55.58
N ASN A 835 -30.50 -82.05 55.64
CA ASN A 835 -29.86 -82.94 54.68
C ASN A 835 -30.36 -82.71 53.24
N THR A 836 -31.51 -82.05 53.06
CA THR A 836 -32.04 -81.69 51.73
C THR A 836 -31.20 -80.63 51.04
N ASP A 837 -30.67 -79.64 51.78
CA ASP A 837 -29.71 -78.65 51.24
C ASP A 837 -28.48 -79.34 50.65
N ILE A 838 -27.97 -80.34 51.37
CA ILE A 838 -26.80 -81.10 50.94
C ILE A 838 -27.14 -82.00 49.74
N ASN A 839 -28.18 -82.83 49.87
CA ASN A 839 -28.46 -83.88 48.90
C ASN A 839 -29.05 -83.36 47.59
N ASN A 840 -29.89 -82.31 47.64
CA ASN A 840 -30.65 -81.85 46.49
C ASN A 840 -29.99 -80.68 45.77
N ILE A 841 -29.13 -79.91 46.44
CA ILE A 841 -28.52 -78.70 45.87
C ILE A 841 -27.02 -78.87 45.72
N ILE A 842 -26.25 -78.83 46.82
CA ILE A 842 -24.79 -78.77 46.71
C ILE A 842 -24.17 -80.03 46.10
N ASN A 843 -24.64 -81.24 46.43
CA ASN A 843 -24.14 -82.49 45.84
C ASN A 843 -24.37 -82.55 44.32
N ALA A 844 -25.47 -81.96 43.83
CA ALA A 844 -25.78 -81.88 42.41
C ALA A 844 -24.87 -80.90 41.66
N ASN A 845 -24.26 -79.97 42.39
CA ASN A 845 -23.48 -78.86 41.86
C ASN A 845 -21.98 -78.95 42.16
N LEU A 846 -21.52 -80.00 42.86
CA LEU A 846 -20.11 -80.21 43.20
C LEU A 846 -19.19 -80.11 41.98
N GLY A 847 -18.14 -79.30 42.11
CA GLY A 847 -17.14 -79.07 41.06
C GLY A 847 -17.53 -77.99 40.04
N ARG A 848 -18.68 -77.33 40.20
CA ARG A 848 -19.02 -76.13 39.43
C ARG A 848 -18.36 -74.90 40.03
N GLY A 849 -18.06 -73.91 39.19
CA GLY A 849 -17.50 -72.64 39.60
C GLY A 849 -18.05 -71.49 38.76
N GLN A 850 -17.90 -70.28 39.27
CA GLN A 850 -18.24 -69.04 38.60
C GLN A 850 -17.46 -68.89 37.28
N GLN A 851 -18.07 -68.27 36.27
CA GLN A 851 -17.57 -68.27 34.88
C GLN A 851 -16.97 -66.92 34.42
N PHE A 852 -16.64 -66.03 35.36
CA PHE A 852 -16.09 -64.70 35.09
C PHE A 852 -15.24 -64.20 36.24
#